data_AF-A0A2B4SJW3-F1
#
_entry.id   AF-A0A2B4SJW3-F1
#
_cell.length_a   1.000
_cell.length_b   1.000
_cell.length_c   1.000
_cell.angle_alpha   90.00
_cell.angle_beta   90.00
_cell.angle_gamma   90.00
#
_symmetry.space_group_name_H-M   'P 1'
#
loop_
_entity.id
_entity.type
_entity.pdbx_description
1 polymer ?
#
loop_
_entity_poly.entity_id
_entity_poly.type
_entity_poly.pdbx_seq_one_letter_code
_entity_poly.pdbx_strand_id
1 'polypeptide(L)'
;MFLIAFMMVMFSVGATFELFISQKRGVDNSSCLQRNASKPCGSLSYALQILHESAFDEETVFEFSIEDRLYSLEEDVQILQPRMNRYIHITSSNVSTVIRSANGLYTSVITIGLQDAKAITTYNVHVSNIEFEEFSPYVAAVVMVWQSNNISFTNCGFRNNNRSGLNVFDSGVKVEGCSFVNNTSNLQILRELDSRVIPTSVSISGGAGFVFEHAVGLTLVIRNTNFTGNTAAVNNSENFIPPSSLSLLPGLNLIGGGLVIVFRSNASSCGALVEDSSFDHNHATFGGGLFYGSIQTAARNSMEIKRSSFSKNRASQGGGGLSITVSGASSGNAIRVTQCVIRENWSRRGGGLNVFLMSYFGPFSGSLMQFKNATLDGNSGRASAAVRLDTTLPVGFPINVTPEFIDCTIQNHCANYQTYTSAFTSERVNAKFTGRNIFRENHGAGALEYQEGRILVKGSLEFVKNSGSYGGAALLSSSQIILHPGSHMTFLQNYASGVGGAIFVFTRSKYEFVHEYNPECFVTYSEEKTAPSKWKATVSFVKNSAKIKGAAVYISTLSACLWNEKYPFHSVHEAIRWNNTFEYRGNFILPAKEFKALIGPEYDIATDTHHFKAEGNQDMNIELSPGEDVSLNIQGYDELNHTIFTVATLSETGISDAETKLQLNNIMHLLSPVTKQSLPLTYRLANNTVYDEVKNKSVHHFQLEDIFSTLKNRYMFNVTAVPCKPGFKFEGTRCKCDKTIEGVLRCADDDRTVYLREGQWGGEINGRLVTYFCPPHYCRCEREGDLPGCVFKPNDIDNQCDHNRTGVLCGKCQEGLSVGLRWEECLHCNGAYWIFAIVVIAVVAVCVIIIILNPSLASELRGPLFFFQVLPFIFKPDNYVGHVVLSVGNVLNFGSPFSYFTHTCLV
;
A
#
# COMPACT_ATOMS: atom_id res chain seq x y z
N MET A 1 78.49 -27.79 -20.52
CA MET A 1 77.81 -27.78 -19.21
C MET A 1 76.34 -27.33 -19.25
N PHE A 2 75.83 -26.78 -20.36
CA PHE A 2 74.41 -26.39 -20.51
C PHE A 2 73.50 -27.47 -21.16
N LEU A 3 74.07 -28.56 -21.69
CA LEU A 3 73.31 -29.62 -22.37
C LEU A 3 72.81 -30.75 -21.43
N ILE A 4 73.36 -30.86 -20.23
CA ILE A 4 73.02 -31.92 -19.26
C ILE A 4 71.84 -31.50 -18.36
N ALA A 5 71.65 -30.19 -18.15
CA ALA A 5 70.51 -29.65 -17.40
C ALA A 5 69.19 -29.71 -18.20
N PHE A 6 69.25 -29.75 -19.54
CA PHE A 6 68.06 -29.84 -20.40
C PHE A 6 67.56 -31.28 -20.60
N MET A 7 68.43 -32.29 -20.43
CA MET A 7 68.03 -33.70 -20.50
C MET A 7 67.50 -34.28 -19.18
N MET A 8 67.74 -33.64 -18.02
CA MET A 8 67.14 -34.08 -16.75
C MET A 8 65.71 -33.53 -16.50
N VAL A 9 65.21 -32.62 -17.34
CA VAL A 9 63.86 -32.04 -17.20
C VAL A 9 62.82 -32.77 -18.08
N MET A 10 63.22 -33.75 -18.89
CA MET A 10 62.32 -34.46 -19.83
C MET A 10 61.95 -35.89 -19.42
N PHE A 11 62.29 -36.32 -18.19
CA PHE A 11 61.84 -37.60 -17.64
C PHE A 11 61.43 -37.47 -16.16
N SER A 12 60.32 -36.78 -15.92
CA SER A 12 59.40 -37.12 -14.83
C SER A 12 58.04 -37.40 -15.44
N VAL A 13 57.97 -38.37 -16.35
CA VAL A 13 56.69 -38.94 -16.77
C VAL A 13 56.23 -39.77 -15.59
N GLY A 14 55.42 -39.20 -14.71
CA GLY A 14 54.72 -39.96 -13.68
C GLY A 14 54.06 -41.16 -14.34
N ALA A 15 54.32 -42.35 -13.83
CA ALA A 15 53.84 -43.58 -14.45
C ALA A 15 52.31 -43.60 -14.43
N THR A 16 51.67 -43.48 -15.58
CA THR A 16 50.22 -43.71 -15.70
C THR A 16 49.95 -45.21 -15.62
N PHE A 17 48.93 -45.56 -14.85
CA PHE A 17 48.47 -46.91 -14.60
C PHE A 17 46.98 -46.98 -14.93
N GLU A 18 46.68 -47.48 -16.13
CA GLU A 18 45.31 -47.62 -16.63
C GLU A 18 44.71 -48.96 -16.20
N LEU A 19 43.49 -48.92 -15.69
CA LEU A 19 42.66 -50.07 -15.34
C LEU A 19 41.31 -49.96 -16.05
N PHE A 20 40.91 -51.03 -16.73
CA PHE A 20 39.60 -51.12 -17.38
C PHE A 20 38.62 -51.87 -16.49
N ILE A 21 37.37 -51.41 -16.46
CA ILE A 21 36.29 -52.00 -15.65
C ILE A 21 35.12 -52.37 -16.56
N SER A 22 34.69 -53.63 -16.50
CA SER A 22 33.48 -54.10 -17.19
C SER A 22 32.82 -55.24 -16.42
N GLN A 23 31.56 -55.06 -16.01
CA GLN A 23 30.74 -56.10 -15.39
C GLN A 23 30.48 -57.28 -16.33
N LYS A 24 30.44 -57.02 -17.64
CA LYS A 24 30.14 -58.06 -18.64
C LYS A 24 31.35 -58.91 -19.01
N ARG A 25 32.55 -58.32 -19.06
CA ARG A 25 33.77 -58.98 -19.55
C ARG A 25 34.83 -59.20 -18.48
N GLY A 26 34.69 -58.51 -17.34
CA GLY A 26 35.69 -58.48 -16.28
C GLY A 26 35.55 -59.60 -15.27
N VAL A 27 36.62 -59.80 -14.51
CA VAL A 27 36.69 -60.77 -13.40
C VAL A 27 37.43 -60.13 -12.24
N ASP A 28 36.83 -60.12 -11.05
CA ASP A 28 37.44 -59.58 -9.84
C ASP A 28 38.42 -60.58 -9.21
N ASN A 29 39.64 -60.59 -9.72
CA ASN A 29 40.77 -61.29 -9.13
C ASN A 29 42.08 -60.54 -9.42
N SER A 30 43.19 -61.00 -8.83
CA SER A 30 44.50 -60.33 -8.96
C SER A 30 45.01 -60.20 -10.40
N SER A 31 44.44 -60.91 -11.38
CA SER A 31 44.84 -60.79 -12.78
C SER A 31 44.37 -59.49 -13.44
N CYS A 32 43.29 -58.86 -12.94
CA CYS A 32 42.78 -57.60 -13.48
C CYS A 32 43.51 -56.36 -12.93
N LEU A 33 44.21 -56.50 -11.80
CA LEU A 33 44.96 -55.44 -11.10
C LEU A 33 46.40 -55.26 -11.64
N GLN A 34 46.75 -55.92 -12.75
CA GLN A 34 48.09 -55.87 -13.34
C GLN A 34 48.17 -54.88 -14.50
N ARG A 35 49.36 -54.34 -14.73
CA ARG A 35 49.63 -53.52 -15.92
C ARG A 35 49.42 -54.35 -17.18
N ASN A 36 48.59 -53.87 -18.11
CA ASN A 36 48.18 -54.62 -19.32
C ASN A 36 47.44 -55.93 -19.01
N ALA A 37 46.55 -55.93 -18.02
CA ALA A 37 45.68 -57.08 -17.73
C ALA A 37 44.92 -57.57 -18.98
N SER A 38 44.88 -58.89 -19.19
CA SER A 38 44.17 -59.49 -20.34
C SER A 38 42.63 -59.38 -20.25
N LYS A 39 42.11 -59.12 -19.05
CA LYS A 39 40.69 -58.93 -18.76
C LYS A 39 40.52 -57.72 -17.85
N PRO A 40 39.45 -56.92 -18.04
CA PRO A 40 39.13 -55.82 -17.13
C PRO A 40 38.73 -56.35 -15.75
N CYS A 41 38.71 -55.48 -14.73
CA CYS A 41 38.09 -55.82 -13.45
C CYS A 41 36.56 -55.86 -13.60
N GLY A 42 35.90 -56.72 -12.83
CA GLY A 42 34.44 -56.88 -12.83
C GLY A 42 33.72 -55.74 -12.11
N SER A 43 34.33 -55.18 -11.07
CA SER A 43 33.77 -54.07 -10.29
C SER A 43 34.78 -52.93 -10.03
N LEU A 44 34.26 -51.72 -9.89
CA LEU A 44 35.03 -50.51 -9.57
C LEU A 44 35.63 -50.58 -8.15
N SER A 45 34.85 -51.06 -7.18
CA SER A 45 35.26 -51.31 -5.79
C SER A 45 36.47 -52.24 -5.72
N TYR A 46 36.46 -53.34 -6.49
CA TYR A 46 37.60 -54.24 -6.56
C TYR A 46 38.80 -53.59 -7.24
N ALA A 47 38.59 -52.88 -8.37
CA ALA A 47 39.66 -52.17 -9.07
C ALA A 47 40.39 -51.16 -8.16
N LEU A 48 39.65 -50.44 -7.32
CA LEU A 48 40.21 -49.46 -6.38
C LEU A 48 41.13 -50.07 -5.31
N GLN A 49 41.11 -51.39 -5.10
CA GLN A 49 42.02 -52.05 -4.16
C GLN A 49 43.51 -51.88 -4.54
N ILE A 50 43.81 -51.61 -5.82
CA ILE A 50 45.16 -51.30 -6.30
C ILE A 50 45.80 -50.13 -5.53
N LEU A 51 44.99 -49.22 -5.01
CA LEU A 51 45.47 -48.05 -4.27
C LEU A 51 46.17 -48.42 -2.96
N HIS A 52 45.89 -49.61 -2.42
CA HIS A 52 46.51 -50.16 -1.20
C HIS A 52 47.84 -50.87 -1.46
N GLU A 53 48.21 -51.12 -2.72
CA GLU A 53 49.48 -51.77 -3.02
C GLU A 53 50.67 -50.84 -2.71
N SER A 54 51.65 -51.41 -2.01
CA SER A 54 52.88 -50.71 -1.60
C SER A 54 53.83 -50.43 -2.77
N ALA A 55 53.61 -51.04 -3.93
CA ALA A 55 54.50 -50.92 -5.09
C ALA A 55 54.50 -49.52 -5.75
N PHE A 56 53.52 -48.67 -5.46
CA PHE A 56 53.33 -47.37 -6.11
C PHE A 56 53.80 -46.19 -5.24
N ASP A 57 55.07 -46.16 -4.84
CA ASP A 57 55.63 -45.13 -3.95
C ASP A 57 56.02 -43.80 -4.64
N GLU A 58 56.07 -43.76 -5.97
CA GLU A 58 56.36 -42.56 -6.78
C GLU A 58 55.11 -41.80 -7.25
N GLU A 59 55.28 -40.64 -7.90
CA GLU A 59 54.19 -39.93 -8.58
C GLU A 59 53.50 -40.86 -9.60
N THR A 60 52.25 -41.22 -9.29
CA THR A 60 51.49 -42.21 -10.04
C THR A 60 50.12 -41.64 -10.39
N VAL A 61 49.72 -41.81 -11.65
CA VAL A 61 48.39 -41.43 -12.14
C VAL A 61 47.61 -42.72 -12.38
N PHE A 62 46.56 -42.96 -11.61
CA PHE A 62 45.66 -44.08 -11.80
C PHE A 62 44.48 -43.63 -12.67
N GLU A 63 44.24 -44.33 -13.77
CA GLU A 63 43.10 -44.08 -14.65
C GLU A 63 42.19 -45.30 -14.67
N PHE A 64 41.02 -45.16 -14.06
CA PHE A 64 39.97 -46.16 -13.97
C PHE A 64 38.92 -45.87 -15.06
N SER A 65 38.92 -46.70 -16.10
CA SER A 65 38.12 -46.51 -17.30
C SER A 65 36.99 -47.54 -17.37
N ILE A 66 35.75 -47.08 -17.18
CA ILE A 66 34.56 -47.94 -17.21
C ILE A 66 34.14 -48.15 -18.67
N GLU A 67 34.17 -49.40 -19.13
CA GLU A 67 33.89 -49.75 -20.52
C GLU A 67 32.40 -49.97 -20.78
N ASP A 68 31.61 -50.29 -19.75
CA ASP A 68 30.19 -50.50 -19.91
C ASP A 68 29.45 -49.17 -20.11
N ARG A 69 28.49 -49.16 -21.02
CA ARG A 69 27.58 -48.01 -21.19
C ARG A 69 26.57 -47.88 -20.04
N LEU A 70 26.18 -49.01 -19.46
CA LEU A 70 25.31 -49.10 -18.29
C LEU A 70 26.04 -49.95 -17.26
N TYR A 71 26.33 -49.38 -16.10
CA TYR A 71 27.05 -50.00 -15.00
C TYR A 71 26.16 -50.01 -13.76
N SER A 72 25.86 -51.19 -13.25
CA SER A 72 25.03 -51.40 -12.06
C SER A 72 25.90 -51.40 -10.81
N LEU A 73 25.72 -50.44 -9.91
CA LEU A 73 26.44 -50.35 -8.66
C LEU A 73 25.85 -51.35 -7.66
N GLU A 74 26.53 -52.48 -7.48
CA GLU A 74 26.10 -53.60 -6.63
C GLU A 74 26.54 -53.46 -5.17
N GLU A 75 27.48 -52.58 -4.87
CA GLU A 75 27.99 -52.34 -3.51
C GLU A 75 28.44 -50.88 -3.33
N ASP A 76 28.64 -50.48 -2.07
CA ASP A 76 29.14 -49.15 -1.75
C ASP A 76 30.60 -49.02 -2.18
N VAL A 77 30.93 -47.88 -2.81
CA VAL A 77 32.29 -47.59 -3.28
C VAL A 77 32.90 -46.54 -2.37
N GLN A 78 34.03 -46.88 -1.74
CA GLN A 78 34.82 -45.94 -0.95
C GLN A 78 36.15 -45.64 -1.65
N ILE A 79 36.42 -44.36 -1.89
CA ILE A 79 37.65 -43.87 -2.51
C ILE A 79 38.46 -43.14 -1.44
N LEU A 80 39.64 -43.68 -1.11
CA LEU A 80 40.58 -43.11 -0.15
C LEU A 80 41.96 -42.97 -0.80
N GLN A 81 42.44 -41.72 -0.86
CA GLN A 81 43.77 -41.40 -1.41
C GLN A 81 44.52 -40.43 -0.49
N PRO A 82 45.22 -40.94 0.54
CA PRO A 82 45.90 -40.07 1.49
C PRO A 82 47.17 -39.39 0.93
N ARG A 83 47.68 -39.80 -0.25
CA ARG A 83 48.94 -39.29 -0.80
C ARG A 83 48.70 -38.15 -1.79
N MET A 84 49.29 -36.98 -1.53
CA MET A 84 49.17 -35.78 -2.37
C MET A 84 49.83 -35.87 -3.74
N ASN A 85 50.71 -36.85 -3.96
CA ASN A 85 51.45 -37.04 -5.20
C ASN A 85 50.84 -38.13 -6.11
N ARG A 86 49.72 -38.72 -5.71
CA ARG A 86 48.94 -39.66 -6.53
C ARG A 86 47.71 -38.96 -7.08
N TYR A 87 47.36 -39.26 -8.33
CA TYR A 87 46.16 -38.73 -8.99
C TYR A 87 45.26 -39.91 -9.38
N ILE A 88 43.96 -39.76 -9.16
CA ILE A 88 42.95 -40.76 -9.51
C ILE A 88 42.02 -40.12 -10.52
N HIS A 89 41.91 -40.72 -11.70
CA HIS A 89 40.94 -40.39 -12.73
C HIS A 89 39.95 -41.55 -12.84
N ILE A 90 38.65 -41.27 -12.71
CA ILE A 90 37.58 -42.23 -12.93
C ILE A 90 36.76 -41.69 -14.10
N THR A 91 36.77 -42.41 -15.22
CA THR A 91 36.17 -41.94 -16.47
C THR A 91 35.42 -43.05 -17.20
N SER A 92 34.57 -42.65 -18.15
CA SER A 92 34.04 -43.59 -19.14
C SER A 92 35.06 -43.84 -20.25
N SER A 93 35.17 -45.09 -20.70
CA SER A 93 35.90 -45.45 -21.93
C SER A 93 35.10 -45.12 -23.20
N ASN A 94 33.80 -44.87 -23.04
CA ASN A 94 32.89 -44.44 -24.10
C ASN A 94 32.66 -42.91 -23.99
N VAL A 95 31.76 -42.38 -24.84
CA VAL A 95 31.31 -40.97 -24.75
C VAL A 95 30.72 -40.65 -23.36
N SER A 96 29.98 -41.59 -22.76
CA SER A 96 29.44 -41.49 -21.40
C SER A 96 29.08 -42.89 -20.89
N THR A 97 29.19 -43.11 -19.58
CA THR A 97 28.70 -44.29 -18.86
C THR A 97 27.60 -43.88 -17.90
N VAL A 98 26.49 -44.60 -17.91
CA VAL A 98 25.40 -44.46 -16.95
C VAL A 98 25.61 -45.43 -15.79
N ILE A 99 25.81 -44.92 -14.58
CA ILE A 99 25.87 -45.67 -13.33
C ILE A 99 24.49 -45.61 -12.65
N ARG A 100 23.95 -46.78 -12.27
CA ARG A 100 22.67 -46.90 -11.55
C ARG A 100 22.79 -47.81 -10.35
N SER A 101 21.86 -47.69 -9.41
CA SER A 101 21.75 -48.64 -8.29
C SER A 101 21.26 -50.01 -8.77
N ALA A 102 21.85 -51.09 -8.28
CA ALA A 102 21.40 -52.45 -8.59
C ALA A 102 20.02 -52.76 -8.00
N ASN A 103 19.19 -53.50 -8.74
CA ASN A 103 17.88 -53.94 -8.27
C ASN A 103 18.00 -54.74 -6.97
N GLY A 104 17.46 -54.21 -5.87
CA GLY A 104 17.42 -54.85 -4.55
C GLY A 104 18.41 -54.30 -3.52
N LEU A 105 19.37 -53.45 -3.92
CA LEU A 105 20.27 -52.76 -2.99
C LEU A 105 19.78 -51.36 -2.69
N TYR A 106 19.22 -51.20 -1.49
CA TYR A 106 18.61 -49.95 -1.08
C TYR A 106 19.62 -48.87 -0.67
N THR A 107 20.91 -49.15 -0.48
CA THR A 107 21.87 -48.20 0.13
C THR A 107 23.05 -47.79 -0.75
N SER A 108 23.15 -48.25 -2.00
CA SER A 108 24.34 -48.03 -2.85
C SER A 108 24.78 -46.55 -2.89
N VAL A 109 26.04 -46.25 -2.54
CA VAL A 109 26.61 -44.90 -2.52
C VAL A 109 28.09 -44.89 -2.95
N ILE A 110 28.54 -43.75 -3.48
CA ILE A 110 29.97 -43.49 -3.72
C ILE A 110 30.46 -42.46 -2.70
N THR A 111 31.45 -42.83 -1.90
CA THR A 111 32.03 -41.98 -0.86
C THR A 111 33.49 -41.69 -1.16
N ILE A 112 33.86 -40.41 -1.20
CA ILE A 112 35.24 -39.93 -1.32
C ILE A 112 35.67 -39.35 0.02
N GLY A 113 36.71 -39.93 0.63
CA GLY A 113 37.19 -39.51 1.95
C GLY A 113 36.47 -40.14 3.14
N LEU A 114 36.74 -39.60 4.33
CA LEU A 114 36.24 -40.12 5.62
C LEU A 114 35.43 -39.07 6.37
N GLN A 115 34.24 -39.44 6.82
CA GLN A 115 33.33 -38.57 7.56
C GLN A 115 33.90 -38.12 8.92
N ASP A 116 34.42 -39.05 9.72
CA ASP A 116 34.88 -38.78 11.10
C ASP A 116 36.30 -38.18 11.18
N ALA A 117 36.89 -37.84 10.04
CA ALA A 117 38.24 -37.29 10.01
C ALA A 117 38.28 -35.83 10.46
N LYS A 118 39.33 -35.47 11.20
CA LYS A 118 39.59 -34.09 11.69
C LYS A 118 40.45 -33.26 10.75
N ALA A 119 40.94 -33.86 9.66
CA ALA A 119 41.82 -33.25 8.69
C ALA A 119 41.57 -33.89 7.31
N ILE A 120 42.09 -33.28 6.25
CA ILE A 120 41.97 -33.81 4.90
C ILE A 120 42.59 -35.21 4.82
N THR A 121 41.83 -36.16 4.27
CA THR A 121 42.21 -37.58 4.16
C THR A 121 42.37 -38.05 2.72
N THR A 122 41.83 -37.30 1.76
CA THR A 122 41.82 -37.69 0.35
C THR A 122 42.19 -36.53 -0.55
N TYR A 123 43.08 -36.78 -1.51
CA TYR A 123 43.58 -35.80 -2.48
C TYR A 123 43.42 -36.27 -3.92
N ASN A 124 43.26 -35.32 -4.85
CA ASN A 124 43.43 -35.52 -6.29
C ASN A 124 42.55 -36.62 -6.92
N VAL A 125 41.24 -36.58 -6.66
CA VAL A 125 40.27 -37.50 -7.28
C VAL A 125 39.45 -36.75 -8.32
N HIS A 126 39.46 -37.23 -9.55
CA HIS A 126 38.87 -36.59 -10.71
C HIS A 126 37.90 -37.55 -11.38
N VAL A 127 36.62 -37.18 -11.46
CA VAL A 127 35.56 -37.97 -12.08
C VAL A 127 35.10 -37.27 -13.34
N SER A 128 34.99 -37.98 -14.46
CA SER A 128 34.58 -37.38 -15.74
C SER A 128 33.72 -38.27 -16.62
N ASN A 129 32.81 -37.65 -17.38
CA ASN A 129 31.98 -38.31 -18.40
C ASN A 129 31.12 -39.47 -17.85
N ILE A 130 30.56 -39.30 -16.66
CA ILE A 130 29.71 -40.29 -15.99
C ILE A 130 28.35 -39.68 -15.67
N GLU A 131 27.27 -40.41 -15.97
CA GLU A 131 25.90 -40.09 -15.58
C GLU A 131 25.46 -40.99 -14.43
N PHE A 132 24.98 -40.40 -13.33
CA PHE A 132 24.47 -41.10 -12.17
C PHE A 132 22.94 -40.99 -12.13
N GLU A 133 22.25 -42.12 -12.25
CA GLU A 133 20.80 -42.16 -12.40
C GLU A 133 20.11 -43.19 -11.50
N GLU A 134 18.86 -42.92 -11.13
CA GLU A 134 17.94 -43.88 -10.49
C GLU A 134 18.42 -44.45 -9.15
N PHE A 135 19.13 -43.64 -8.34
CA PHE A 135 19.49 -44.04 -6.98
C PHE A 135 18.32 -43.94 -5.99
N SER A 136 18.21 -44.93 -5.09
CA SER A 136 17.17 -45.08 -4.04
C SER A 136 17.21 -43.95 -2.97
N PRO A 137 16.20 -43.74 -2.11
CA PRO A 137 16.21 -42.64 -1.14
C PRO A 137 16.98 -42.89 0.18
N TYR A 138 17.57 -44.06 0.43
CA TYR A 138 18.02 -44.41 1.80
C TYR A 138 19.35 -43.79 2.26
N VAL A 139 20.03 -43.06 1.37
CA VAL A 139 21.28 -42.32 1.67
C VAL A 139 21.12 -40.88 1.20
N ALA A 140 21.82 -39.95 1.86
CA ALA A 140 21.67 -38.52 1.65
C ALA A 140 22.00 -38.03 0.22
N ALA A 141 22.94 -38.66 -0.47
CA ALA A 141 23.33 -38.30 -1.83
C ALA A 141 23.85 -39.49 -2.64
N VAL A 142 23.98 -39.30 -3.95
CA VAL A 142 24.60 -40.31 -4.85
C VAL A 142 26.11 -40.36 -4.62
N VAL A 143 26.73 -39.19 -4.58
CA VAL A 143 28.13 -39.03 -4.24
C VAL A 143 28.27 -38.19 -2.98
N MET A 144 29.05 -38.70 -2.02
CA MET A 144 29.39 -38.02 -0.79
C MET A 144 30.89 -37.73 -0.74
N VAL A 145 31.26 -36.49 -0.44
CA VAL A 145 32.67 -36.08 -0.35
C VAL A 145 32.93 -35.51 1.04
N TRP A 146 33.94 -36.05 1.72
CA TRP A 146 34.29 -35.71 3.09
C TRP A 146 35.77 -35.41 3.20
N GLN A 147 36.12 -34.31 3.87
CA GLN A 147 37.50 -33.99 4.27
C GLN A 147 38.51 -34.27 3.15
N SER A 148 38.27 -33.70 1.96
CA SER A 148 39.00 -34.01 0.73
C SER A 148 39.46 -32.74 0.04
N ASN A 149 40.55 -32.78 -0.73
CA ASN A 149 41.03 -31.62 -1.47
C ASN A 149 41.42 -31.96 -2.91
N ASN A 150 41.31 -30.97 -3.79
CA ASN A 150 41.54 -31.13 -5.22
C ASN A 150 40.66 -32.24 -5.85
N ILE A 151 39.37 -32.24 -5.53
CA ILE A 151 38.39 -33.17 -6.12
C ILE A 151 37.71 -32.49 -7.30
N SER A 152 37.46 -33.20 -8.40
CA SER A 152 36.69 -32.63 -9.52
C SER A 152 35.68 -33.56 -10.16
N PHE A 153 34.61 -32.96 -10.68
CA PHE A 153 33.58 -33.58 -11.50
C PHE A 153 33.49 -32.80 -12.80
N THR A 154 33.75 -33.45 -13.93
CA THR A 154 33.76 -32.81 -15.26
C THR A 154 32.82 -33.54 -16.21
N ASN A 155 31.88 -32.82 -16.82
CA ASN A 155 30.89 -33.40 -17.74
C ASN A 155 30.12 -34.58 -17.13
N CYS A 156 29.75 -34.49 -15.84
CA CYS A 156 28.97 -35.51 -15.16
C CYS A 156 27.48 -35.17 -15.11
N GLY A 157 26.61 -36.18 -15.20
CA GLY A 157 25.17 -36.05 -15.00
C GLY A 157 24.73 -36.63 -13.66
N PHE A 158 23.83 -35.96 -12.95
CA PHE A 158 23.15 -36.47 -11.77
C PHE A 158 21.66 -36.31 -12.03
N ARG A 159 20.96 -37.39 -12.41
CA ARG A 159 19.61 -37.29 -12.97
C ARG A 159 18.63 -38.25 -12.33
N ASN A 160 17.41 -37.77 -12.10
CA ASN A 160 16.27 -38.58 -11.65
C ASN A 160 16.58 -39.37 -10.37
N ASN A 161 17.33 -38.78 -9.44
CA ASN A 161 17.66 -39.43 -8.17
C ASN A 161 16.65 -39.05 -7.09
N ASN A 162 16.25 -40.03 -6.29
CA ASN A 162 15.38 -39.86 -5.13
C ASN A 162 16.13 -39.34 -3.88
N ARG A 163 17.31 -38.77 -4.10
CA ARG A 163 18.23 -38.17 -3.12
C ARG A 163 19.00 -37.04 -3.82
N SER A 164 19.76 -36.22 -3.09
CA SER A 164 20.68 -35.23 -3.70
C SER A 164 21.68 -35.90 -4.64
N GLY A 165 22.13 -35.20 -5.68
CA GLY A 165 23.18 -35.71 -6.56
C GLY A 165 24.54 -35.75 -5.85
N LEU A 166 24.93 -34.64 -5.23
CA LEU A 166 26.25 -34.46 -4.64
C LEU A 166 26.16 -33.72 -3.30
N ASN A 167 26.67 -34.32 -2.22
CA ASN A 167 26.85 -33.66 -0.93
C ASN A 167 28.33 -33.63 -0.55
N VAL A 168 28.82 -32.44 -0.19
CA VAL A 168 30.23 -32.18 0.07
C VAL A 168 30.40 -31.48 1.40
N PHE A 169 31.32 -32.00 2.22
CA PHE A 169 31.61 -31.49 3.56
C PHE A 169 33.11 -31.24 3.72
N ASP A 170 33.46 -30.03 4.15
CA ASP A 170 34.84 -29.59 4.43
C ASP A 170 35.84 -30.05 3.35
N SER A 171 35.49 -29.83 2.08
CA SER A 171 36.29 -30.30 0.95
C SER A 171 36.46 -29.27 -0.16
N GLY A 172 37.63 -29.29 -0.82
CA GLY A 172 37.93 -28.49 -2.01
C GLY A 172 37.48 -29.21 -3.28
N VAL A 173 36.50 -28.66 -4.00
CA VAL A 173 35.82 -29.32 -5.12
C VAL A 173 35.64 -28.41 -6.32
N LYS A 174 35.85 -28.96 -7.52
CA LYS A 174 35.53 -28.31 -8.80
C LYS A 174 34.44 -29.10 -9.56
N VAL A 175 33.39 -28.41 -9.98
CA VAL A 175 32.29 -28.96 -10.80
C VAL A 175 32.24 -28.17 -12.11
N GLU A 176 32.45 -28.82 -13.24
CA GLU A 176 32.53 -28.16 -14.54
C GLU A 176 31.75 -28.92 -15.62
N GLY A 177 30.84 -28.24 -16.32
CA GLY A 177 30.08 -28.85 -17.41
C GLY A 177 29.06 -29.91 -16.94
N CYS A 178 28.69 -29.92 -15.66
CA CYS A 178 27.81 -30.95 -15.09
C CYS A 178 26.32 -30.60 -15.22
N SER A 179 25.45 -31.60 -15.05
CA SER A 179 23.99 -31.41 -15.00
C SER A 179 23.37 -32.10 -13.78
N PHE A 180 22.58 -31.36 -13.00
CA PHE A 180 21.76 -31.86 -11.91
C PHE A 180 20.29 -31.70 -12.30
N VAL A 181 19.63 -32.81 -12.62
CA VAL A 181 18.28 -32.79 -13.22
C VAL A 181 17.32 -33.67 -12.43
N ASN A 182 16.19 -33.11 -11.98
CA ASN A 182 15.12 -33.85 -11.32
C ASN A 182 15.59 -34.68 -10.10
N ASN A 183 16.57 -34.19 -9.35
CA ASN A 183 16.96 -34.81 -8.08
C ASN A 183 16.06 -34.30 -6.95
N THR A 184 15.74 -35.17 -6.00
CA THR A 184 14.83 -34.83 -4.90
C THR A 184 15.49 -35.13 -3.56
N SER A 185 15.30 -34.29 -2.55
CA SER A 185 15.69 -34.59 -1.18
C SER A 185 14.99 -35.86 -0.68
N ASN A 186 15.75 -36.83 -0.20
CA ASN A 186 15.21 -38.11 0.24
C ASN A 186 14.21 -38.02 1.41
N LEU A 187 14.29 -36.96 2.23
CA LEU A 187 13.34 -36.71 3.31
C LEU A 187 11.88 -36.61 2.83
N GLN A 188 11.62 -36.12 1.62
CA GLN A 188 10.25 -36.07 1.08
C GLN A 188 9.65 -37.48 0.92
N ILE A 189 10.50 -38.46 0.66
CA ILE A 189 10.11 -39.84 0.37
C ILE A 189 10.03 -40.64 1.67
N LEU A 190 11.00 -40.46 2.57
CA LEU A 190 11.08 -41.20 3.83
C LEU A 190 9.99 -40.79 4.85
N ARG A 191 9.37 -39.60 4.71
CA ARG A 191 8.31 -39.08 5.60
C ARG A 191 8.68 -39.09 7.09
N GLU A 192 9.98 -39.07 7.42
CA GLU A 192 10.44 -39.06 8.81
C GLU A 192 10.30 -37.65 9.41
N LEU A 193 9.74 -37.60 10.63
CA LEU A 193 9.46 -36.37 11.40
C LEU A 193 10.63 -35.95 12.31
N ASP A 194 11.73 -36.70 12.39
CA ASP A 194 12.84 -36.32 13.26
C ASP A 194 13.65 -35.19 12.62
N SER A 195 13.63 -34.02 13.27
CA SER A 195 14.30 -32.78 12.86
C SER A 195 15.83 -32.86 12.88
N ARG A 196 16.41 -33.98 13.29
CA ARG A 196 17.86 -34.17 13.36
C ARG A 196 18.40 -34.65 12.01
N VAL A 197 19.01 -33.72 11.27
CA VAL A 197 19.78 -34.05 10.06
C VAL A 197 20.98 -34.88 10.48
N ILE A 198 20.97 -36.17 10.15
CA ILE A 198 22.19 -36.98 10.13
C ILE A 198 22.75 -36.84 8.71
N PRO A 199 23.93 -36.21 8.51
CA PRO A 199 24.43 -35.86 7.18
C PRO A 199 24.58 -37.02 6.19
N THR A 200 24.66 -38.27 6.67
CA THR A 200 24.71 -39.48 5.85
C THR A 200 23.34 -39.99 5.43
N SER A 201 22.30 -39.78 6.24
CA SER A 201 20.96 -40.29 5.94
C SER A 201 20.03 -39.24 5.35
N VAL A 202 20.29 -37.94 5.54
CA VAL A 202 19.38 -36.88 5.07
C VAL A 202 20.08 -35.97 4.04
N SER A 203 19.44 -35.83 2.89
CA SER A 203 19.82 -34.88 1.84
C SER A 203 19.89 -33.45 2.38
N ILE A 204 20.98 -32.73 2.10
CA ILE A 204 21.17 -31.33 2.50
C ILE A 204 20.77 -30.33 1.40
N SER A 205 20.29 -30.80 0.24
CA SER A 205 19.85 -29.99 -0.90
C SER A 205 18.95 -30.81 -1.83
N GLY A 206 18.30 -30.19 -2.82
CA GLY A 206 17.67 -30.94 -3.92
C GLY A 206 18.69 -31.46 -4.93
N GLY A 207 19.51 -30.57 -5.49
CA GLY A 207 20.53 -30.90 -6.50
C GLY A 207 21.90 -31.22 -5.90
N ALA A 208 22.62 -30.19 -5.45
CA ALA A 208 23.93 -30.33 -4.81
C ALA A 208 24.10 -29.44 -3.57
N GLY A 209 24.82 -29.93 -2.56
CA GLY A 209 25.05 -29.24 -1.31
C GLY A 209 26.53 -29.22 -0.89
N PHE A 210 27.00 -28.05 -0.47
CA PHE A 210 28.37 -27.83 -0.03
C PHE A 210 28.39 -27.15 1.33
N VAL A 211 28.96 -27.81 2.34
CA VAL A 211 29.02 -27.32 3.72
C VAL A 211 30.47 -27.25 4.17
N PHE A 212 30.88 -26.05 4.55
CA PHE A 212 32.15 -25.76 5.20
C PHE A 212 31.88 -25.50 6.67
N GLU A 213 32.19 -26.46 7.53
CA GLU A 213 31.99 -26.40 8.96
C GLU A 213 33.28 -26.06 9.69
N HIS A 214 34.36 -26.78 9.43
CA HIS A 214 35.66 -26.56 10.07
C HIS A 214 36.79 -26.27 9.06
N ALA A 215 36.44 -26.07 7.80
CA ALA A 215 37.39 -25.83 6.72
C ALA A 215 38.19 -24.52 6.84
N VAL A 216 39.46 -24.59 6.45
CA VAL A 216 40.35 -23.43 6.32
C VAL A 216 40.97 -23.42 4.92
N GLY A 217 40.80 -22.34 4.17
CA GLY A 217 41.48 -22.15 2.89
C GLY A 217 41.00 -23.05 1.75
N LEU A 218 39.84 -23.70 1.86
CA LEU A 218 39.29 -24.57 0.81
C LEU A 218 38.52 -23.77 -0.23
N THR A 219 38.45 -24.32 -1.45
CA THR A 219 37.81 -23.66 -2.60
C THR A 219 36.76 -24.55 -3.26
N LEU A 220 35.61 -23.95 -3.59
CA LEU A 220 34.56 -24.52 -4.43
C LEU A 220 34.48 -23.72 -5.74
N VAL A 221 34.53 -24.42 -6.88
CA VAL A 221 34.31 -23.80 -8.20
C VAL A 221 33.25 -24.58 -8.95
N ILE A 222 32.17 -23.91 -9.33
CA ILE A 222 31.08 -24.45 -10.17
C ILE A 222 31.01 -23.61 -11.44
N ARG A 223 31.19 -24.25 -12.59
CA ARG A 223 31.20 -23.60 -13.91
C ARG A 223 30.35 -24.34 -14.92
N ASN A 224 29.70 -23.61 -15.82
CA ASN A 224 28.97 -24.19 -16.96
C ASN A 224 28.03 -25.32 -16.55
N THR A 225 27.37 -25.19 -15.39
CA THR A 225 26.60 -26.27 -14.77
C THR A 225 25.11 -25.91 -14.79
N ASN A 226 24.27 -26.92 -15.05
CA ASN A 226 22.82 -26.76 -15.06
C ASN A 226 22.17 -27.46 -13.85
N PHE A 227 21.29 -26.75 -13.15
CA PHE A 227 20.41 -27.25 -12.09
C PHE A 227 18.96 -27.09 -12.52
N THR A 228 18.31 -28.17 -12.97
CA THR A 228 16.93 -28.14 -13.47
C THR A 228 16.00 -29.05 -12.69
N GLY A 229 14.84 -28.55 -12.26
CA GLY A 229 13.77 -29.37 -11.70
C GLY A 229 14.11 -30.07 -10.37
N ASN A 230 15.17 -29.63 -9.67
CA ASN A 230 15.57 -30.25 -8.42
C ASN A 230 14.71 -29.74 -7.25
N THR A 231 14.43 -30.63 -6.30
CA THR A 231 13.48 -30.35 -5.21
C THR A 231 14.06 -30.71 -3.85
N ALA A 232 14.27 -29.71 -3.00
CA ALA A 232 14.57 -29.92 -1.57
C ALA A 232 13.28 -30.20 -0.78
N ALA A 233 13.36 -30.45 0.53
CA ALA A 233 12.16 -30.58 1.35
C ALA A 233 11.38 -29.26 1.42
N VAL A 234 10.05 -29.35 1.30
CA VAL A 234 9.15 -28.20 1.14
C VAL A 234 8.18 -28.10 2.31
N ASN A 235 8.20 -26.97 3.01
CA ASN A 235 7.21 -26.63 4.03
C ASN A 235 6.34 -25.43 3.60
N ASN A 236 5.06 -25.73 3.35
CA ASN A 236 4.05 -24.77 2.89
C ASN A 236 3.22 -24.16 4.04
N SER A 237 3.51 -24.43 5.31
CA SER A 237 2.73 -23.87 6.43
C SER A 237 2.81 -22.34 6.43
N GLU A 238 1.67 -21.67 6.56
CA GLU A 238 1.60 -20.20 6.70
C GLU A 238 2.22 -19.73 8.01
N ASN A 239 2.09 -20.55 9.06
CA ASN A 239 2.62 -20.29 10.40
C ASN A 239 4.02 -20.90 10.59
N PHE A 240 4.81 -20.96 9.52
CA PHE A 240 6.17 -21.49 9.59
C PHE A 240 7.08 -20.51 10.34
N ILE A 241 7.62 -20.94 11.47
CA ILE A 241 8.63 -20.19 12.21
C ILE A 241 10.01 -20.59 11.66
N PRO A 242 10.77 -19.67 11.05
CA PRO A 242 12.13 -19.97 10.66
C PRO A 242 12.96 -20.30 11.92
N PRO A 243 13.81 -21.34 11.88
CA PRO A 243 14.60 -21.73 13.03
C PRO A 243 15.48 -20.57 13.52
N SER A 244 15.33 -20.23 14.81
CA SER A 244 15.93 -19.04 15.44
C SER A 244 17.28 -19.30 16.12
N SER A 245 17.62 -20.57 16.41
CA SER A 245 18.82 -20.94 17.15
C SER A 245 19.94 -21.46 16.25
N LEU A 246 21.08 -20.78 16.33
CA LEU A 246 22.36 -21.16 15.74
C LEU A 246 23.05 -22.39 16.36
N SER A 247 22.41 -23.12 17.30
CA SER A 247 22.99 -24.31 17.94
C SER A 247 22.62 -25.64 17.29
N LEU A 248 21.49 -25.71 16.58
CA LEU A 248 21.08 -26.87 15.81
C LEU A 248 20.74 -26.38 14.41
N LEU A 249 21.28 -27.08 13.41
CA LEU A 249 21.04 -26.90 11.98
C LEU A 249 19.73 -26.14 11.69
N PRO A 250 19.70 -25.03 10.93
CA PRO A 250 18.51 -24.84 10.12
C PRO A 250 18.42 -26.10 9.26
N GLY A 251 17.31 -26.83 9.29
CA GLY A 251 17.17 -28.09 8.56
C GLY A 251 17.68 -27.92 7.13
N LEU A 252 18.93 -28.35 6.87
CA LEU A 252 19.62 -28.10 5.60
C LEU A 252 18.85 -28.75 4.44
N ASN A 253 18.13 -29.81 4.76
CA ASN A 253 17.16 -30.46 3.91
C ASN A 253 16.05 -29.54 3.38
N LEU A 254 15.73 -28.42 4.04
CA LEU A 254 14.67 -27.48 3.66
C LEU A 254 15.13 -26.40 2.67
N ILE A 255 16.43 -26.32 2.38
CA ILE A 255 17.03 -25.20 1.66
C ILE A 255 17.67 -25.63 0.33
N GLY A 256 17.79 -24.69 -0.62
CA GLY A 256 18.53 -24.86 -1.87
C GLY A 256 18.00 -26.00 -2.74
N GLY A 257 16.96 -25.70 -3.52
CA GLY A 257 16.38 -26.68 -4.45
C GLY A 257 17.41 -27.12 -5.48
N GLY A 258 18.08 -26.16 -6.14
CA GLY A 258 19.20 -26.43 -7.02
C GLY A 258 20.51 -26.64 -6.25
N LEU A 259 20.93 -25.63 -5.49
CA LEU A 259 22.25 -25.59 -4.84
C LEU A 259 22.20 -25.01 -3.42
N VAL A 260 22.97 -25.61 -2.51
CA VAL A 260 23.25 -25.09 -1.16
C VAL A 260 24.74 -24.85 -0.99
N ILE A 261 25.13 -23.68 -0.48
CA ILE A 261 26.50 -23.38 -0.03
C ILE A 261 26.43 -22.73 1.36
N VAL A 262 27.09 -23.34 2.35
CA VAL A 262 27.06 -22.85 3.74
C VAL A 262 28.48 -22.78 4.32
N PHE A 263 28.84 -21.62 4.87
CA PHE A 263 29.98 -21.44 5.78
C PHE A 263 29.46 -21.33 7.21
N ARG A 264 29.92 -22.20 8.11
CA ARG A 264 29.46 -22.26 9.51
C ARG A 264 30.61 -22.54 10.48
N SER A 265 30.29 -22.65 11.77
CA SER A 265 31.23 -22.91 12.87
C SER A 265 32.47 -22.02 12.76
N ASN A 266 33.68 -22.58 12.62
CA ASN A 266 34.93 -21.83 12.51
C ASN A 266 35.51 -21.83 11.08
N ALA A 267 34.69 -22.12 10.06
CA ALA A 267 35.12 -22.07 8.67
C ALA A 267 35.69 -20.69 8.32
N SER A 268 36.92 -20.67 7.78
CA SER A 268 37.61 -19.42 7.52
C SER A 268 38.47 -19.41 6.26
N SER A 269 38.58 -18.23 5.65
CA SER A 269 39.39 -18.01 4.43
C SER A 269 39.03 -18.95 3.27
N CYS A 270 37.79 -19.48 3.23
CA CYS A 270 37.31 -20.33 2.15
C CYS A 270 36.70 -19.51 1.02
N GLY A 271 36.67 -20.07 -0.18
CA GLY A 271 36.11 -19.40 -1.38
C GLY A 271 35.12 -20.28 -2.12
N ALA A 272 34.02 -19.71 -2.59
CA ALA A 272 33.05 -20.36 -3.45
C ALA A 272 32.75 -19.49 -4.68
N LEU A 273 32.85 -20.07 -5.87
CA LEU A 273 32.57 -19.43 -7.15
C LEU A 273 31.52 -20.25 -7.91
N VAL A 274 30.42 -19.59 -8.30
CA VAL A 274 29.41 -20.10 -9.22
C VAL A 274 29.39 -19.20 -10.45
N GLU A 275 29.71 -19.75 -11.61
CA GLU A 275 29.94 -18.96 -12.82
C GLU A 275 29.30 -19.64 -14.04
N ASP A 276 28.72 -18.84 -14.94
CA ASP A 276 28.13 -19.29 -16.21
C ASP A 276 27.15 -20.48 -16.04
N SER A 277 26.33 -20.45 -14.98
CA SER A 277 25.48 -21.57 -14.57
C SER A 277 23.99 -21.21 -14.61
N SER A 278 23.12 -22.22 -14.73
CA SER A 278 21.67 -22.04 -14.84
C SER A 278 20.91 -22.80 -13.76
N PHE A 279 19.89 -22.14 -13.20
CA PHE A 279 19.01 -22.66 -12.16
C PHE A 279 17.56 -22.49 -12.64
N ASP A 280 16.94 -23.58 -13.04
CA ASP A 280 15.63 -23.57 -13.70
C ASP A 280 14.62 -24.52 -13.02
N HIS A 281 13.42 -24.02 -12.72
CA HIS A 281 12.32 -24.81 -12.13
C HIS A 281 12.67 -25.59 -10.84
N ASN A 282 13.63 -25.12 -10.04
CA ASN A 282 13.97 -25.77 -8.77
C ASN A 282 13.02 -25.34 -7.65
N HIS A 283 12.82 -26.19 -6.63
CA HIS A 283 11.86 -25.95 -5.55
C HIS A 283 12.45 -26.27 -4.16
N ALA A 284 12.24 -25.37 -3.19
CA ALA A 284 12.63 -25.57 -1.79
C ALA A 284 11.70 -24.85 -0.80
N THR A 285 11.96 -24.99 0.50
CA THR A 285 11.36 -24.11 1.51
C THR A 285 12.00 -22.72 1.45
N PHE A 286 13.34 -22.64 1.39
CA PHE A 286 14.08 -21.40 1.13
C PHE A 286 15.12 -21.59 0.02
N GLY A 287 15.33 -20.57 -0.82
CA GLY A 287 16.33 -20.63 -1.88
C GLY A 287 15.97 -21.67 -2.93
N GLY A 288 14.92 -21.44 -3.72
CA GLY A 288 14.47 -22.40 -4.74
C GLY A 288 15.59 -22.75 -5.71
N GLY A 289 16.22 -21.74 -6.31
CA GLY A 289 17.43 -21.91 -7.13
C GLY A 289 18.67 -22.18 -6.28
N LEU A 290 19.07 -21.21 -5.47
CA LEU A 290 20.29 -21.28 -4.64
C LEU A 290 20.06 -20.72 -3.24
N PHE A 291 20.60 -21.43 -2.25
CA PHE A 291 20.70 -20.95 -0.87
C PHE A 291 22.16 -20.73 -0.47
N TYR A 292 22.45 -19.56 0.10
CA TYR A 292 23.73 -19.23 0.71
C TYR A 292 23.57 -18.91 2.20
N GLY A 293 24.44 -19.50 3.04
CA GLY A 293 24.48 -19.25 4.48
C GLY A 293 25.87 -18.89 4.99
N SER A 294 25.95 -17.84 5.81
CA SER A 294 27.11 -17.51 6.65
C SER A 294 26.67 -17.46 8.11
N ILE A 295 27.13 -18.42 8.91
CA ILE A 295 26.48 -18.79 10.18
C ILE A 295 27.54 -18.94 11.29
N GLN A 296 27.15 -18.74 12.55
CA GLN A 296 28.02 -18.88 13.75
C GLN A 296 29.25 -17.95 13.68
N THR A 297 30.48 -18.50 13.79
CA THR A 297 31.73 -17.74 13.85
C THR A 297 32.50 -17.75 12.52
N ALA A 298 31.86 -18.12 11.41
CA ALA A 298 32.49 -18.20 10.10
C ALA A 298 33.03 -16.83 9.67
N ALA A 299 34.30 -16.76 9.23
CA ALA A 299 34.97 -15.49 9.00
C ALA A 299 35.88 -15.46 7.77
N ARG A 300 35.95 -14.30 7.12
CA ARG A 300 36.82 -14.05 5.94
C ARG A 300 36.58 -15.00 4.75
N ASN A 301 35.37 -15.55 4.62
CA ASN A 301 34.98 -16.38 3.50
C ASN A 301 34.46 -15.51 2.34
N SER A 302 34.56 -16.04 1.11
CA SER A 302 34.09 -15.35 -0.09
C SER A 302 33.13 -16.22 -0.90
N MET A 303 32.03 -15.63 -1.35
CA MET A 303 31.04 -16.21 -2.24
C MET A 303 30.86 -15.31 -3.44
N GLU A 304 31.02 -15.85 -4.64
CA GLU A 304 30.83 -15.10 -5.88
C GLU A 304 29.93 -15.86 -6.86
N ILE A 305 28.88 -15.19 -7.33
CA ILE A 305 27.95 -15.68 -8.37
C ILE A 305 28.08 -14.76 -9.58
N LYS A 306 28.44 -15.30 -10.74
CA LYS A 306 28.72 -14.52 -11.96
C LYS A 306 27.97 -15.06 -13.16
N ARG A 307 27.45 -14.17 -14.00
CA ARG A 307 26.91 -14.50 -15.33
C ARG A 307 25.96 -15.70 -15.33
N SER A 308 25.14 -15.81 -14.29
CA SER A 308 24.27 -16.96 -14.04
C SER A 308 22.79 -16.57 -14.08
N SER A 309 21.92 -17.53 -14.40
CA SER A 309 20.48 -17.29 -14.53
C SER A 309 19.65 -18.10 -13.55
N PHE A 310 18.67 -17.45 -12.92
CA PHE A 310 17.69 -18.05 -12.02
C PHE A 310 16.30 -17.85 -12.60
N SER A 311 15.72 -18.88 -13.20
CA SER A 311 14.41 -18.83 -13.85
C SER A 311 13.40 -19.78 -13.23
N LYS A 312 12.17 -19.29 -13.01
CA LYS A 312 11.02 -20.14 -12.66
C LYS A 312 11.21 -21.01 -11.43
N ASN A 313 12.13 -20.63 -10.54
CA ASN A 313 12.36 -21.34 -9.28
C ASN A 313 11.31 -20.93 -8.25
N ARG A 314 11.02 -21.85 -7.33
CA ARG A 314 9.98 -21.68 -6.31
C ARG A 314 10.56 -21.85 -4.91
N ALA A 315 10.20 -20.96 -3.99
CA ALA A 315 10.46 -21.15 -2.58
C ALA A 315 9.18 -20.97 -1.77
N SER A 316 8.88 -21.91 -0.87
CA SER A 316 7.62 -21.91 -0.14
C SER A 316 7.57 -20.89 1.00
N GLN A 317 8.74 -20.43 1.47
CA GLN A 317 8.88 -19.39 2.48
C GLN A 317 9.60 -18.16 1.94
N GLY A 318 10.80 -18.29 1.38
CA GLY A 318 11.48 -17.12 0.80
C GLY A 318 12.67 -17.39 -0.11
N GLY A 319 12.96 -16.43 -0.97
CA GLY A 319 14.06 -16.49 -1.95
C GLY A 319 13.80 -17.53 -3.04
N GLY A 320 12.87 -17.26 -3.97
CA GLY A 320 12.55 -18.19 -5.06
C GLY A 320 13.77 -18.44 -5.94
N GLY A 321 14.41 -17.37 -6.43
CA GLY A 321 15.71 -17.47 -7.10
C GLY A 321 16.86 -17.71 -6.13
N LEU A 322 17.09 -16.74 -5.25
CA LEU A 322 18.22 -16.68 -4.31
C LEU A 322 17.75 -16.41 -2.88
N SER A 323 18.29 -17.16 -1.92
CA SER A 323 18.15 -16.85 -0.50
C SER A 323 19.51 -16.73 0.16
N ILE A 324 19.74 -15.63 0.89
CA ILE A 324 20.97 -15.32 1.61
C ILE A 324 20.65 -15.16 3.08
N THR A 325 21.31 -15.94 3.93
CA THR A 325 21.17 -15.84 5.38
C THR A 325 22.52 -15.55 6.03
N VAL A 326 22.57 -14.52 6.88
CA VAL A 326 23.74 -14.19 7.70
C VAL A 326 23.34 -14.19 9.16
N SER A 327 24.02 -14.98 9.99
CA SER A 327 23.64 -15.18 11.40
C SER A 327 24.86 -15.50 12.28
N GLY A 328 24.75 -15.24 13.58
CA GLY A 328 25.84 -15.44 14.55
C GLY A 328 27.00 -14.45 14.38
N ALA A 329 28.08 -14.60 15.17
CA ALA A 329 29.26 -13.74 15.17
C ALA A 329 30.12 -13.75 13.87
N SER A 330 29.53 -14.03 12.70
CA SER A 330 30.22 -14.13 11.42
C SER A 330 30.74 -12.76 10.96
N SER A 331 32.00 -12.69 10.50
CA SER A 331 32.67 -11.41 10.25
C SER A 331 33.61 -11.43 9.04
N GLY A 332 33.68 -10.31 8.32
CA GLY A 332 34.57 -10.15 7.16
C GLY A 332 34.24 -11.05 5.96
N ASN A 333 33.03 -11.61 5.90
CA ASN A 333 32.60 -12.44 4.76
C ASN A 333 32.15 -11.54 3.61
N ALA A 334 32.45 -11.96 2.38
CA ALA A 334 32.08 -11.23 1.17
C ALA A 334 31.15 -12.07 0.28
N ILE A 335 30.00 -11.52 -0.10
CA ILE A 335 29.12 -12.09 -1.12
C ILE A 335 28.92 -11.10 -2.27
N ARG A 336 29.14 -11.58 -3.50
CA ARG A 336 28.98 -10.81 -4.73
C ARG A 336 28.12 -11.55 -5.73
N VAL A 337 27.06 -10.92 -6.21
CA VAL A 337 26.21 -11.41 -7.30
C VAL A 337 26.38 -10.47 -8.48
N THR A 338 26.94 -10.93 -9.58
CA THR A 338 27.41 -10.08 -10.68
C THR A 338 26.89 -10.56 -12.03
N GLN A 339 26.32 -9.66 -12.82
CA GLN A 339 25.83 -9.97 -14.18
C GLN A 339 24.81 -11.13 -14.20
N CYS A 340 23.98 -11.25 -13.17
CA CYS A 340 22.99 -12.32 -13.05
C CYS A 340 21.59 -11.87 -13.48
N VAL A 341 20.81 -12.82 -14.00
CA VAL A 341 19.41 -12.61 -14.37
C VAL A 341 18.52 -13.47 -13.47
N ILE A 342 17.61 -12.83 -12.74
CA ILE A 342 16.70 -13.47 -11.78
C ILE A 342 15.27 -13.18 -12.24
N ARG A 343 14.64 -14.14 -12.92
CA ARG A 343 13.35 -13.91 -13.57
C ARG A 343 12.29 -14.96 -13.29
N GLU A 344 11.05 -14.52 -13.27
CA GLU A 344 9.87 -15.40 -13.18
C GLU A 344 9.90 -16.35 -11.95
N ASN A 345 10.65 -16.01 -10.89
CA ASN A 345 10.72 -16.82 -9.68
C ASN A 345 9.55 -16.48 -8.76
N TRP A 346 9.15 -17.46 -7.94
CA TRP A 346 8.05 -17.29 -6.99
C TRP A 346 8.49 -17.61 -5.57
N SER A 347 8.11 -16.77 -4.61
CA SER A 347 8.14 -17.14 -3.21
C SER A 347 7.10 -16.42 -2.36
N ARG A 348 6.87 -16.88 -1.13
CA ARG A 348 6.05 -16.09 -0.20
C ARG A 348 6.70 -14.77 0.18
N ARG A 349 8.02 -14.73 0.35
CA ARG A 349 8.81 -13.55 0.75
C ARG A 349 10.07 -13.43 -0.09
N GLY A 350 10.21 -12.38 -0.90
CA GLY A 350 11.39 -12.19 -1.76
C GLY A 350 11.40 -13.19 -2.93
N GLY A 351 10.53 -12.98 -3.93
CA GLY A 351 10.35 -13.91 -5.05
C GLY A 351 11.65 -14.15 -5.83
N GLY A 352 12.33 -13.08 -6.21
CA GLY A 352 13.67 -13.14 -6.79
C GLY A 352 14.76 -13.41 -5.75
N LEU A 353 14.87 -12.50 -4.77
CA LEU A 353 15.94 -12.47 -3.77
C LEU A 353 15.37 -12.27 -2.36
N ASN A 354 15.85 -13.07 -1.42
CA ASN A 354 15.60 -12.87 0.02
C ASN A 354 16.93 -12.75 0.76
N VAL A 355 17.09 -11.69 1.56
CA VAL A 355 18.24 -11.47 2.44
C VAL A 355 17.74 -11.40 3.88
N PHE A 356 18.25 -12.30 4.72
CA PHE A 356 17.83 -12.44 6.10
C PHE A 356 19.01 -12.34 7.07
N LEU A 357 18.98 -11.31 7.93
CA LEU A 357 20.08 -10.96 8.83
C LEU A 357 19.68 -11.23 10.30
N MET A 358 20.33 -12.19 10.97
CA MET A 358 19.93 -12.70 12.29
C MET A 358 21.07 -12.65 13.33
N SER A 359 21.90 -11.61 13.29
CA SER A 359 23.18 -11.62 14.01
C SER A 359 23.17 -10.90 15.38
N TYR A 360 23.24 -11.66 16.48
CA TYR A 360 22.98 -11.16 17.85
C TYR A 360 24.22 -10.63 18.62
N PHE A 361 25.47 -10.85 18.15
CA PHE A 361 26.68 -10.59 18.97
C PHE A 361 27.91 -10.08 18.19
N GLY A 362 28.42 -8.89 18.54
CA GLY A 362 29.77 -8.40 18.23
C GLY A 362 29.86 -7.20 17.26
N PRO A 363 30.98 -6.44 17.24
CA PRO A 363 31.21 -5.41 16.23
C PRO A 363 31.52 -6.07 14.89
N PHE A 364 30.47 -6.31 14.09
CA PHE A 364 30.62 -6.79 12.72
C PHE A 364 31.22 -5.66 11.87
N SER A 365 32.52 -5.69 11.63
CA SER A 365 33.18 -4.76 10.72
C SER A 365 33.67 -5.53 9.48
N GLY A 366 33.39 -4.97 8.30
CA GLY A 366 34.02 -5.40 7.04
C GLY A 366 33.33 -6.49 6.21
N SER A 367 32.14 -6.99 6.58
CA SER A 367 31.38 -7.88 5.70
C SER A 367 30.82 -7.11 4.49
N LEU A 368 30.94 -7.70 3.30
CA LEU A 368 30.55 -7.08 2.03
C LEU A 368 29.39 -7.85 1.39
N MET A 369 28.33 -7.15 0.98
CA MET A 369 27.24 -7.73 0.21
C MET A 369 26.91 -6.84 -0.99
N GLN A 370 27.17 -7.35 -2.20
CA GLN A 370 27.02 -6.59 -3.44
C GLN A 370 26.23 -7.34 -4.50
N PHE A 371 25.32 -6.61 -5.15
CA PHE A 371 24.59 -7.03 -6.34
C PHE A 371 24.98 -6.05 -7.45
N LYS A 372 25.66 -6.52 -8.50
CA LYS A 372 26.20 -5.67 -9.56
C LYS A 372 25.71 -6.10 -10.92
N ASN A 373 25.14 -5.18 -11.68
CA ASN A 373 24.57 -5.44 -13.01
C ASN A 373 23.59 -6.63 -12.97
N ALA A 374 22.76 -6.68 -11.93
CA ALA A 374 21.77 -7.74 -11.74
C ALA A 374 20.42 -7.27 -12.30
N THR A 375 19.72 -8.16 -12.99
CA THR A 375 18.37 -7.91 -13.51
C THR A 375 17.38 -8.80 -12.79
N LEU A 376 16.39 -8.19 -12.14
CA LEU A 376 15.25 -8.86 -11.54
C LEU A 376 14.01 -8.53 -12.38
N ASP A 377 13.40 -9.55 -12.98
CA ASP A 377 12.35 -9.37 -13.98
C ASP A 377 11.17 -10.32 -13.79
N GLY A 378 9.95 -9.80 -13.66
CA GLY A 378 8.74 -10.62 -13.68
C GLY A 378 8.64 -11.65 -12.53
N ASN A 379 9.36 -11.46 -11.43
CA ASN A 379 9.24 -12.32 -10.26
C ASN A 379 7.89 -12.06 -9.57
N SER A 380 7.45 -13.00 -8.72
CA SER A 380 6.14 -12.95 -8.07
C SER A 380 6.23 -13.42 -6.62
N GLY A 381 5.30 -12.95 -5.79
CA GLY A 381 5.22 -13.41 -4.41
C GLY A 381 4.08 -12.79 -3.62
N ARG A 382 3.87 -13.30 -2.39
CA ARG A 382 2.89 -12.72 -1.46
C ARG A 382 3.42 -11.46 -0.78
N ALA A 383 4.71 -11.42 -0.47
CA ALA A 383 5.40 -10.24 0.02
C ALA A 383 6.69 -10.10 -0.78
N SER A 384 6.91 -8.92 -1.37
CA SER A 384 8.16 -8.59 -2.06
C SER A 384 8.46 -9.51 -3.23
N ALA A 385 7.82 -9.25 -4.36
CA ALA A 385 8.00 -10.05 -5.56
C ALA A 385 9.47 -10.11 -6.03
N ALA A 386 10.23 -9.02 -5.92
CA ALA A 386 11.61 -8.92 -6.38
C ALA A 386 12.62 -9.20 -5.27
N VAL A 387 12.66 -8.33 -4.24
CA VAL A 387 13.70 -8.32 -3.21
C VAL A 387 13.06 -8.13 -1.85
N ARG A 388 13.41 -8.99 -0.89
CA ARG A 388 13.12 -8.82 0.54
C ARG A 388 14.42 -8.67 1.32
N LEU A 389 14.54 -7.58 2.08
CA LEU A 389 15.60 -7.38 3.07
C LEU A 389 14.99 -7.35 4.46
N ASP A 390 15.42 -8.25 5.36
CA ASP A 390 14.76 -8.41 6.66
C ASP A 390 15.73 -8.88 7.76
N THR A 391 15.32 -8.70 9.02
CA THR A 391 16.08 -9.07 10.21
C THR A 391 15.20 -9.59 11.34
N THR A 392 15.73 -10.52 12.15
CA THR A 392 15.08 -10.97 13.41
C THR A 392 15.61 -10.25 14.65
N LEU A 393 16.48 -9.26 14.46
CA LEU A 393 17.08 -8.56 15.59
C LEU A 393 16.04 -7.68 16.29
N PRO A 394 16.07 -7.54 17.63
CA PRO A 394 15.17 -6.62 18.33
C PRO A 394 15.37 -5.18 17.86
N VAL A 395 14.34 -4.34 17.98
CA VAL A 395 14.40 -2.92 17.60
C VAL A 395 15.50 -2.22 18.40
N GLY A 396 16.26 -1.33 17.75
CA GLY A 396 17.40 -0.63 18.34
C GLY A 396 18.76 -1.33 18.18
N PHE A 397 18.78 -2.63 17.82
CA PHE A 397 20.04 -3.31 17.51
C PHE A 397 20.56 -2.89 16.14
N PRO A 398 21.85 -2.48 16.02
CA PRO A 398 22.42 -2.03 14.76
C PRO A 398 22.62 -3.20 13.80
N ILE A 399 22.29 -2.97 12.53
CA ILE A 399 22.55 -3.89 11.42
C ILE A 399 23.77 -3.38 10.67
N ASN A 400 24.86 -4.11 10.76
CA ASN A 400 26.17 -3.66 10.24
C ASN A 400 26.44 -4.12 8.80
N VAL A 401 25.57 -4.94 8.20
CA VAL A 401 25.66 -5.32 6.79
C VAL A 401 24.66 -4.47 6.00
N THR A 402 25.16 -3.68 5.06
CA THR A 402 24.34 -2.87 4.14
C THR A 402 24.47 -3.45 2.73
N PRO A 403 23.45 -4.18 2.23
CA PRO A 403 23.38 -4.60 0.84
C PRO A 403 23.58 -3.42 -0.12
N GLU A 404 24.48 -3.58 -1.08
CA GLU A 404 24.75 -2.59 -2.12
C GLU A 404 24.31 -3.09 -3.50
N PHE A 405 23.43 -2.33 -4.16
CA PHE A 405 22.96 -2.55 -5.52
C PHE A 405 23.69 -1.58 -6.47
N ILE A 406 24.36 -2.13 -7.47
CA ILE A 406 25.21 -1.41 -8.41
C ILE A 406 24.70 -1.67 -9.82
N ASP A 407 24.25 -0.63 -10.52
CA ASP A 407 23.77 -0.74 -11.91
C ASP A 407 22.67 -1.81 -12.10
N CYS A 408 21.73 -1.94 -11.15
CA CYS A 408 20.71 -3.00 -11.16
C CYS A 408 19.38 -2.52 -11.77
N THR A 409 18.65 -3.47 -12.36
CA THR A 409 17.30 -3.23 -12.92
C THR A 409 16.27 -4.13 -12.23
N ILE A 410 15.20 -3.54 -11.72
CA ILE A 410 14.08 -4.22 -11.05
C ILE A 410 12.79 -3.87 -11.79
N GLN A 411 12.25 -4.82 -12.57
CA GLN A 411 11.17 -4.52 -13.51
C GLN A 411 10.08 -5.58 -13.64
N ASN A 412 8.92 -5.14 -14.15
CA ASN A 412 7.78 -5.98 -14.54
C ASN A 412 7.20 -6.86 -13.41
N HIS A 413 7.37 -6.47 -12.15
CA HIS A 413 6.77 -7.19 -11.04
C HIS A 413 5.32 -6.76 -10.87
N CYS A 414 4.39 -7.71 -10.91
CA CYS A 414 2.97 -7.43 -10.70
C CYS A 414 2.49 -8.04 -9.38
N ALA A 415 2.09 -7.18 -8.45
CA ALA A 415 1.32 -7.58 -7.29
C ALA A 415 -0.10 -7.98 -7.72
N ASN A 416 -0.56 -9.14 -7.28
CA ASN A 416 -1.95 -9.57 -7.45
C ASN A 416 -2.73 -9.40 -6.13
N TYR A 417 -3.99 -9.84 -6.08
CA TYR A 417 -4.83 -9.73 -4.86
C TYR A 417 -4.28 -10.48 -3.63
N GLN A 418 -3.30 -11.37 -3.81
CA GLN A 418 -2.60 -12.09 -2.73
C GLN A 418 -1.25 -11.46 -2.36
N THR A 419 -0.83 -10.42 -3.07
CA THR A 419 0.41 -9.70 -2.81
C THR A 419 0.15 -8.51 -1.89
N TYR A 420 0.83 -8.48 -0.75
CA TYR A 420 0.62 -7.51 0.32
C TYR A 420 1.53 -6.28 0.23
N THR A 421 2.71 -6.40 -0.39
CA THR A 421 3.78 -5.38 -0.31
C THR A 421 4.43 -5.08 -1.66
N SER A 422 5.17 -3.96 -1.74
CA SER A 422 5.91 -3.50 -2.93
C SER A 422 6.89 -4.56 -3.48
N ALA A 423 7.32 -4.41 -4.74
CA ALA A 423 8.25 -5.33 -5.39
C ALA A 423 9.58 -5.49 -4.62
N PHE A 424 10.14 -4.38 -4.15
CA PHE A 424 11.27 -4.34 -3.24
C PHE A 424 10.78 -3.91 -1.86
N THR A 425 11.05 -4.70 -0.84
CA THR A 425 10.79 -4.27 0.54
C THR A 425 12.00 -4.41 1.42
N SER A 426 12.09 -3.51 2.39
CA SER A 426 13.03 -3.63 3.47
C SER A 426 12.40 -3.31 4.82
N GLU A 427 12.64 -4.21 5.77
CA GLU A 427 12.32 -4.00 7.18
C GLU A 427 13.63 -3.84 7.94
N ARG A 428 13.91 -2.60 8.35
CA ARG A 428 15.05 -2.16 9.17
C ARG A 428 16.46 -2.37 8.59
N VAL A 429 16.57 -2.93 7.38
CA VAL A 429 17.87 -3.15 6.72
C VAL A 429 18.20 -1.98 5.81
N ASN A 430 19.32 -1.32 6.03
CA ASN A 430 19.76 -0.25 5.13
C ASN A 430 20.16 -0.82 3.76
N ALA A 431 19.93 -0.08 2.68
CA ALA A 431 20.44 -0.44 1.35
C ALA A 431 21.16 0.74 0.71
N LYS A 432 22.12 0.42 -0.14
CA LYS A 432 22.90 1.39 -0.90
C LYS A 432 22.69 1.17 -2.39
N PHE A 433 22.35 2.21 -3.12
CA PHE A 433 22.22 2.20 -4.57
C PHE A 433 23.34 3.03 -5.18
N THR A 434 24.27 2.36 -5.88
CA THR A 434 25.43 2.97 -6.52
C THR A 434 25.32 2.85 -8.04
N GLY A 435 25.84 3.83 -8.79
CA GLY A 435 25.74 3.80 -10.26
C GLY A 435 24.32 4.10 -10.74
N ARG A 436 23.82 3.42 -11.78
CA ARG A 436 22.48 3.65 -12.34
C ARG A 436 21.51 2.51 -12.02
N ASN A 437 20.65 2.71 -11.02
CA ASN A 437 19.65 1.72 -10.63
C ASN A 437 18.26 2.14 -11.09
N ILE A 438 17.48 1.19 -11.61
CA ILE A 438 16.18 1.47 -12.24
C ILE A 438 15.11 0.52 -11.69
N PHE A 439 14.01 1.10 -11.22
CA PHE A 439 12.76 0.44 -10.88
C PHE A 439 11.71 0.81 -11.93
N ARG A 440 11.26 -0.15 -12.74
CA ARG A 440 10.41 0.14 -13.88
C ARG A 440 9.21 -0.80 -14.01
N GLU A 441 8.04 -0.24 -14.33
CA GLU A 441 6.85 -1.03 -14.69
C GLU A 441 6.49 -2.08 -13.60
N ASN A 442 6.68 -1.72 -12.33
CA ASN A 442 6.23 -2.51 -11.18
C ASN A 442 4.83 -2.06 -10.78
N HIS A 443 3.88 -2.99 -10.70
CA HIS A 443 2.45 -2.69 -10.58
C HIS A 443 1.77 -3.33 -9.38
N GLY A 444 0.67 -2.72 -8.92
CA GLY A 444 -0.22 -3.19 -7.86
C GLY A 444 0.11 -2.67 -6.46
N ALA A 445 1.36 -2.82 -5.99
CA ALA A 445 1.74 -2.47 -4.61
C ALA A 445 2.85 -1.42 -4.50
N GLY A 446 3.27 -0.80 -5.61
CA GLY A 446 4.42 0.11 -5.66
C GLY A 446 5.74 -0.61 -5.97
N ALA A 447 6.79 0.15 -6.25
CA ALA A 447 8.10 -0.40 -6.58
C ALA A 447 8.95 -0.71 -5.34
N LEU A 448 8.94 0.20 -4.36
CA LEU A 448 9.77 0.12 -3.16
C LEU A 448 8.97 0.45 -1.90
N GLU A 449 9.17 -0.33 -0.85
CA GLU A 449 8.62 -0.10 0.48
C GLU A 449 9.72 -0.24 1.53
N TYR A 450 9.85 0.75 2.40
CA TYR A 450 10.90 0.82 3.41
C TYR A 450 10.28 1.13 4.77
N GLN A 451 10.59 0.28 5.76
CA GLN A 451 10.18 0.47 7.14
C GLN A 451 11.41 0.55 8.04
N GLU A 452 11.54 1.64 8.80
CA GLU A 452 12.61 1.85 9.79
C GLU A 452 14.05 1.67 9.24
N GLY A 453 14.29 2.02 7.97
CA GLY A 453 15.58 1.84 7.31
C GLY A 453 16.07 3.07 6.56
N ARG A 454 17.30 2.99 6.04
CA ARG A 454 17.96 4.05 5.28
C ARG A 454 18.33 3.59 3.87
N ILE A 455 18.05 4.44 2.89
CA ILE A 455 18.36 4.26 1.48
C ILE A 455 19.48 5.24 1.11
N LEU A 456 20.67 4.74 0.82
CA LEU A 456 21.82 5.59 0.45
C LEU A 456 21.91 5.66 -1.08
N VAL A 457 21.83 6.85 -1.66
CA VAL A 457 21.86 7.05 -3.12
C VAL A 457 23.20 7.65 -3.55
N LYS A 458 24.00 6.87 -4.28
CA LYS A 458 25.31 7.23 -4.85
C LYS A 458 25.33 7.06 -6.36
N GLY A 459 24.61 7.94 -7.07
CA GLY A 459 24.48 7.88 -8.52
C GLY A 459 23.05 8.20 -8.96
N SER A 460 22.55 7.49 -9.97
CA SER A 460 21.17 7.61 -10.46
C SER A 460 20.26 6.53 -9.86
N LEU A 461 19.11 6.95 -9.33
CA LEU A 461 18.04 6.05 -8.88
C LEU A 461 16.71 6.48 -9.54
N GLU A 462 16.23 5.67 -10.47
CA GLU A 462 15.12 5.98 -11.36
C GLU A 462 13.90 5.10 -11.06
N PHE A 463 12.74 5.71 -10.87
CA PHE A 463 11.44 5.06 -10.73
C PHE A 463 10.55 5.45 -11.91
N VAL A 464 10.32 4.52 -12.82
CA VAL A 464 9.66 4.77 -14.11
C VAL A 464 8.39 3.93 -14.26
N LYS A 465 7.24 4.57 -14.45
CA LYS A 465 5.96 3.92 -14.76
C LYS A 465 5.53 2.86 -13.73
N ASN A 466 5.86 3.05 -12.46
CA ASN A 466 5.42 2.14 -11.40
C ASN A 466 4.04 2.55 -10.90
N SER A 467 3.28 1.60 -10.34
CA SER A 467 1.98 1.88 -9.75
C SER A 467 1.71 1.13 -8.45
N GLY A 468 1.01 1.79 -7.53
CA GLY A 468 0.62 1.20 -6.24
C GLY A 468 -0.62 1.86 -5.65
N SER A 469 -1.04 1.41 -4.47
CA SER A 469 -2.10 2.06 -3.69
C SER A 469 -1.59 3.31 -2.96
N TYR A 470 -0.40 3.21 -2.38
CA TYR A 470 0.27 4.26 -1.61
C TYR A 470 1.70 4.37 -2.14
N GLY A 471 2.07 5.49 -2.77
CA GLY A 471 3.40 5.61 -3.37
C GLY A 471 3.52 4.74 -4.62
N GLY A 472 3.31 5.30 -5.81
CA GLY A 472 3.53 4.52 -7.04
C GLY A 472 4.97 4.02 -7.17
N ALA A 473 5.92 4.84 -6.71
CA ALA A 473 7.35 4.50 -6.66
C ALA A 473 7.81 4.01 -5.30
N ALA A 474 7.56 4.78 -4.24
CA ALA A 474 8.10 4.50 -2.91
C ALA A 474 7.08 4.73 -1.78
N LEU A 475 7.01 3.77 -0.86
CA LEU A 475 6.36 3.89 0.44
C LEU A 475 7.45 3.94 1.52
N LEU A 476 7.51 5.02 2.28
CA LEU A 476 8.48 5.21 3.36
C LEU A 476 7.75 5.32 4.70
N SER A 477 8.01 4.38 5.61
CA SER A 477 7.50 4.41 6.98
C SER A 477 8.67 4.56 7.95
N SER A 478 8.75 5.69 8.64
CA SER A 478 9.87 6.03 9.54
C SER A 478 11.25 5.76 8.91
N SER A 479 11.40 6.06 7.62
CA SER A 479 12.58 5.72 6.80
C SER A 479 13.15 6.95 6.12
N GLN A 480 14.41 6.86 5.71
CA GLN A 480 15.13 8.00 5.12
C GLN A 480 15.85 7.64 3.82
N ILE A 481 15.85 8.58 2.89
CA ILE A 481 16.69 8.61 1.69
C ILE A 481 17.83 9.58 1.96
N ILE A 482 19.05 9.10 1.86
CA ILE A 482 20.27 9.89 2.04
C ILE A 482 20.91 10.10 0.66
N LEU A 483 20.85 11.34 0.18
CA LEU A 483 21.45 11.76 -1.07
C LEU A 483 22.94 12.04 -0.88
N HIS A 484 23.79 11.49 -1.75
CA HIS A 484 25.21 11.85 -1.82
C HIS A 484 25.48 12.92 -2.89
N PRO A 485 26.60 13.65 -2.82
CA PRO A 485 27.01 14.57 -3.88
C PRO A 485 27.03 13.91 -5.27
N GLY A 486 26.44 14.57 -6.26
CA GLY A 486 26.28 14.09 -7.64
C GLY A 486 25.13 13.09 -7.84
N SER A 487 24.30 12.84 -6.82
CA SER A 487 23.15 11.93 -6.95
C SER A 487 21.99 12.54 -7.73
N HIS A 488 21.31 11.69 -8.50
CA HIS A 488 20.13 12.03 -9.29
C HIS A 488 19.02 11.03 -8.96
N MET A 489 17.86 11.52 -8.57
CA MET A 489 16.69 10.69 -8.30
C MET A 489 15.56 11.14 -9.22
N THR A 490 14.96 10.21 -9.95
CA THR A 490 13.92 10.54 -10.94
C THR A 490 12.68 9.71 -10.71
N PHE A 491 11.54 10.37 -10.58
CA PHE A 491 10.21 9.77 -10.51
C PHE A 491 9.44 10.17 -11.76
N LEU A 492 9.33 9.24 -12.71
CA LEU A 492 8.74 9.48 -14.02
C LEU A 492 7.49 8.63 -14.21
N GLN A 493 6.35 9.28 -14.42
CA GLN A 493 5.08 8.63 -14.77
C GLN A 493 4.61 7.57 -13.75
N ASN A 494 4.93 7.73 -12.47
CA ASN A 494 4.42 6.83 -11.44
C ASN A 494 2.97 7.18 -11.08
N TYR A 495 2.19 6.19 -10.67
CA TYR A 495 0.76 6.33 -10.41
C TYR A 495 0.34 5.70 -9.07
N ALA A 496 -0.41 6.43 -8.26
CA ALA A 496 -1.03 5.90 -7.05
C ALA A 496 -2.57 5.90 -7.15
N SER A 497 -3.22 4.77 -6.86
CA SER A 497 -4.69 4.73 -6.78
C SER A 497 -5.26 5.37 -5.52
N GLY A 498 -4.43 5.65 -4.51
CA GLY A 498 -4.77 6.42 -3.32
C GLY A 498 -4.04 7.77 -3.33
N VAL A 499 -2.96 7.84 -2.55
CA VAL A 499 -2.20 9.06 -2.27
C VAL A 499 -0.71 8.90 -2.58
N GLY A 500 -0.03 10.00 -2.87
CA GLY A 500 1.41 10.01 -3.13
C GLY A 500 1.76 9.34 -4.46
N GLY A 501 1.51 10.01 -5.59
CA GLY A 501 1.65 9.40 -6.92
C GLY A 501 3.04 8.81 -7.18
N ALA A 502 4.09 9.48 -6.72
CA ALA A 502 5.43 8.91 -6.64
C ALA A 502 5.74 8.38 -5.22
N ILE A 503 5.77 9.26 -4.22
CA ILE A 503 6.19 8.91 -2.86
C ILE A 503 5.03 9.06 -1.89
N PHE A 504 4.83 8.06 -1.05
CA PHE A 504 4.04 8.13 0.17
C PHE A 504 4.98 8.05 1.37
N VAL A 505 4.89 9.02 2.28
CA VAL A 505 5.70 9.07 3.50
C VAL A 505 4.77 9.06 4.71
N PHE A 506 4.89 8.03 5.53
CA PHE A 506 4.24 7.95 6.83
C PHE A 506 5.19 8.41 7.92
N THR A 507 4.85 9.54 8.54
CA THR A 507 5.57 10.13 9.67
C THR A 507 4.57 10.38 10.80
N ARG A 508 5.04 10.35 12.05
CA ARG A 508 4.21 10.78 13.18
C ARG A 508 4.46 12.27 13.43
N SER A 509 3.40 12.99 13.80
CA SER A 509 3.53 14.36 14.29
C SER A 509 4.48 14.38 15.50
N LYS A 510 5.52 15.19 15.40
CA LYS A 510 6.50 15.43 16.47
C LYS A 510 6.31 16.84 17.00
N TYR A 511 6.07 16.96 18.30
CA TYR A 511 6.10 18.23 19.03
C TYR A 511 7.52 18.45 19.60
N GLU A 512 8.54 18.29 18.76
CA GLU A 512 9.95 18.27 19.13
C GLU A 512 10.65 19.54 18.61
N PHE A 513 11.81 19.87 19.19
CA PHE A 513 12.63 20.99 18.71
C PHE A 513 13.09 20.74 17.26
N VAL A 514 12.88 21.73 16.39
CA VAL A 514 13.43 21.69 15.04
C VAL A 514 14.95 21.87 15.14
N HIS A 515 15.69 20.82 14.83
CA HIS A 515 17.15 20.89 14.80
C HIS A 515 17.63 21.71 13.60
N GLU A 516 18.69 22.50 13.80
CA GLU A 516 19.49 23.04 12.70
C GLU A 516 19.90 21.83 11.82
N TYR A 517 19.59 21.86 10.52
CA TYR A 517 19.82 20.77 9.55
C TYR A 517 18.83 19.58 9.57
N ASN A 518 17.78 19.65 10.41
CA ASN A 518 16.63 18.75 10.50
C ASN A 518 16.87 17.30 10.03
N PRO A 519 17.60 16.48 10.82
CA PRO A 519 17.98 15.12 10.46
C PRO A 519 16.78 14.16 10.40
N GLU A 520 15.55 14.63 10.62
CA GLU A 520 14.34 13.81 10.75
C GLU A 520 13.53 13.74 9.45
N CYS A 521 13.87 14.56 8.44
CA CYS A 521 13.17 14.50 7.17
C CYS A 521 13.38 13.14 6.48
N PHE A 522 12.39 12.68 5.73
CA PHE A 522 12.51 11.43 4.96
C PHE A 522 13.58 11.53 3.87
N VAL A 523 14.02 12.73 3.52
CA VAL A 523 15.11 12.99 2.59
C VAL A 523 16.16 13.88 3.25
N THR A 524 17.41 13.42 3.26
CA THR A 524 18.55 14.10 3.86
C THR A 524 19.76 14.03 2.93
N TYR A 525 20.83 14.73 3.29
CA TYR A 525 22.05 14.80 2.49
C TYR A 525 23.25 14.30 3.30
N SER A 526 24.18 13.63 2.62
CA SER A 526 25.28 12.94 3.30
C SER A 526 26.33 13.86 3.90
N GLU A 527 26.46 15.09 3.38
CA GLU A 527 27.39 16.09 3.93
C GLU A 527 26.70 16.84 5.05
N GLU A 528 27.14 16.58 6.28
CA GLU A 528 26.60 17.22 7.48
C GLU A 528 26.59 18.75 7.34
N LYS A 529 25.57 19.38 7.94
CA LYS A 529 25.46 20.85 8.03
C LYS A 529 25.31 21.60 6.69
N THR A 530 25.05 20.88 5.58
CA THR A 530 24.81 21.50 4.28
C THR A 530 23.33 21.76 4.07
N ALA A 531 22.96 23.03 3.83
CA ALA A 531 21.60 23.44 3.57
C ALA A 531 21.07 22.93 2.20
N PRO A 532 19.76 22.62 2.06
CA PRO A 532 19.19 22.05 0.86
C PRO A 532 19.42 22.83 -0.41
N SER A 533 19.40 24.17 -0.37
CA SER A 533 19.68 24.97 -1.58
C SER A 533 21.10 24.75 -2.13
N LYS A 534 22.00 24.19 -1.31
CA LYS A 534 23.40 23.91 -1.64
C LYS A 534 23.66 22.43 -1.91
N TRP A 535 22.64 21.56 -1.82
CA TRP A 535 22.81 20.15 -2.11
C TRP A 535 23.19 19.96 -3.57
N LYS A 536 24.30 19.26 -3.80
CA LYS A 536 24.73 18.89 -5.15
C LYS A 536 24.01 17.61 -5.58
N ALA A 537 22.69 17.65 -5.61
CA ALA A 537 21.83 16.53 -5.99
C ALA A 537 20.59 17.05 -6.71
N THR A 538 19.95 16.18 -7.50
CA THR A 538 18.71 16.51 -8.22
C THR A 538 17.65 15.45 -7.97
N VAL A 539 16.44 15.88 -7.63
CA VAL A 539 15.27 15.04 -7.40
C VAL A 539 14.14 15.56 -8.29
N SER A 540 13.79 14.81 -9.33
CA SER A 540 12.80 15.22 -10.33
C SER A 540 11.53 14.39 -10.26
N PHE A 541 10.38 15.05 -10.11
CA PHE A 541 9.04 14.48 -10.15
C PHE A 541 8.33 14.92 -11.43
N VAL A 542 8.25 14.00 -12.40
CA VAL A 542 7.76 14.29 -13.75
C VAL A 542 6.57 13.40 -14.09
N LYS A 543 5.42 14.04 -14.38
CA LYS A 543 4.19 13.37 -14.85
C LYS A 543 3.67 12.27 -13.92
N ASN A 544 3.92 12.37 -12.62
CA ASN A 544 3.36 11.45 -11.64
C ASN A 544 1.88 11.79 -11.38
N SER A 545 1.10 10.81 -10.93
CA SER A 545 -0.32 11.03 -10.69
C SER A 545 -0.88 10.26 -9.51
N ALA A 546 -1.88 10.82 -8.85
CA ALA A 546 -2.63 10.14 -7.80
C ALA A 546 -4.14 10.37 -7.97
N LYS A 547 -4.97 9.54 -7.32
CA LYS A 547 -6.43 9.75 -7.33
C LYS A 547 -6.91 10.73 -6.28
N ILE A 548 -6.30 10.72 -5.08
CA ILE A 548 -6.82 11.45 -3.92
C ILE A 548 -6.03 12.74 -3.68
N LYS A 549 -4.77 12.66 -3.27
CA LYS A 549 -3.91 13.83 -2.98
C LYS A 549 -2.42 13.51 -3.08
N GLY A 550 -1.61 14.55 -3.30
CA GLY A 550 -0.15 14.45 -3.45
C GLY A 550 0.25 13.74 -4.75
N ALA A 551 0.18 14.42 -5.89
CA ALA A 551 0.46 13.83 -7.20
C ALA A 551 1.92 13.39 -7.34
N ALA A 552 2.85 14.10 -6.72
CA ALA A 552 4.24 13.70 -6.59
C ALA A 552 4.48 13.09 -5.20
N VAL A 553 4.25 13.85 -4.14
CA VAL A 553 4.57 13.45 -2.77
C VAL A 553 3.33 13.61 -1.89
N TYR A 554 3.01 12.56 -1.15
CA TYR A 554 2.18 12.69 0.05
C TYR A 554 3.05 12.40 1.27
N ILE A 555 2.92 13.23 2.30
CA ILE A 555 3.60 13.06 3.58
C ILE A 555 2.63 13.37 4.71
N SER A 556 2.52 12.48 5.71
CA SER A 556 1.57 12.67 6.82
C SER A 556 1.68 14.05 7.47
N THR A 557 2.90 14.51 7.74
CA THR A 557 3.19 15.90 8.11
C THR A 557 4.54 16.39 7.59
N LEU A 558 4.58 17.63 7.13
CA LEU A 558 5.80 18.36 6.77
C LEU A 558 6.62 18.81 7.98
N SER A 559 6.13 18.62 9.22
CA SER A 559 6.86 19.00 10.43
C SER A 559 8.26 18.40 10.50
N ALA A 560 8.41 17.15 10.05
CA ALA A 560 9.69 16.44 9.97
C ALA A 560 10.66 17.01 8.91
N CYS A 561 10.16 17.83 7.98
CA CYS A 561 10.94 18.44 6.90
C CYS A 561 10.93 19.97 6.96
N LEU A 562 10.56 20.57 8.10
CA LEU A 562 10.65 22.00 8.34
C LEU A 562 12.12 22.41 8.31
N TRP A 563 12.55 22.94 7.16
CA TRP A 563 13.87 23.49 6.98
C TRP A 563 13.74 24.82 6.28
N ASN A 564 14.26 25.87 6.92
CA ASN A 564 14.57 27.14 6.29
C ASN A 564 16.02 27.52 6.62
N GLU A 565 16.70 28.16 5.68
CA GLU A 565 18.09 28.62 5.84
C GLU A 565 18.20 29.87 6.72
N LYS A 566 17.08 30.53 7.01
CA LYS A 566 16.99 31.74 7.84
C LYS A 566 16.65 31.39 9.28
N TYR A 567 17.65 30.97 10.06
CA TYR A 567 17.52 30.82 11.51
C TYR A 567 17.02 32.12 12.18
N PRO A 568 16.11 32.06 13.18
CA PRO A 568 15.44 30.90 13.78
C PRO A 568 14.08 30.55 13.14
N PHE A 569 13.78 31.06 11.95
CA PHE A 569 12.47 30.88 11.30
C PHE A 569 12.45 29.59 10.48
N HIS A 570 11.30 28.92 10.43
CA HIS A 570 11.05 27.78 9.54
C HIS A 570 9.76 28.02 8.74
N SER A 571 9.66 27.43 7.54
CA SER A 571 8.48 27.58 6.69
C SER A 571 8.06 26.24 6.09
N VAL A 572 6.81 25.87 6.33
CA VAL A 572 6.17 24.69 5.72
C VAL A 572 6.15 24.80 4.19
N HIS A 573 5.98 26.02 3.67
CA HIS A 573 5.85 26.27 2.22
C HIS A 573 7.15 25.97 1.46
N GLU A 574 8.31 26.10 2.10
CA GLU A 574 9.63 25.85 1.50
C GLU A 574 10.07 24.38 1.62
N ALA A 575 9.48 23.62 2.55
CA ALA A 575 9.82 22.21 2.76
C ALA A 575 9.67 21.43 1.45
N ILE A 576 10.68 20.63 1.09
CA ILE A 576 10.77 19.84 -0.15
C ILE A 576 10.53 20.62 -1.46
N ARG A 577 10.67 21.95 -1.41
CA ARG A 577 10.67 22.89 -2.55
C ARG A 577 11.97 23.69 -2.63
N TRP A 578 13.06 23.09 -2.15
CA TRP A 578 14.35 23.76 -2.10
C TRP A 578 14.91 23.95 -3.51
N ASN A 579 15.11 25.23 -3.86
CA ASN A 579 15.53 25.65 -5.20
C ASN A 579 16.82 24.95 -5.63
N ASN A 580 16.91 24.56 -6.90
CA ASN A 580 17.99 23.80 -7.56
C ASN A 580 18.09 22.30 -7.23
N THR A 581 17.40 21.78 -6.21
CA THR A 581 17.45 20.35 -5.87
C THR A 581 16.19 19.62 -6.29
N PHE A 582 15.00 20.21 -6.09
CA PHE A 582 13.72 19.57 -6.37
C PHE A 582 13.06 20.18 -7.62
N GLU A 583 12.64 19.33 -8.56
CA GLU A 583 11.91 19.72 -9.76
C GLU A 583 10.54 19.03 -9.80
N TYR A 584 9.47 19.79 -9.99
CA TYR A 584 8.11 19.27 -10.17
C TYR A 584 7.57 19.69 -11.54
N ARG A 585 7.14 18.73 -12.37
CA ARG A 585 6.68 19.02 -13.73
C ARG A 585 5.55 18.13 -14.18
N GLY A 586 4.38 18.74 -14.42
CA GLY A 586 3.24 18.11 -15.07
C GLY A 586 2.65 16.94 -14.29
N ASN A 587 2.80 16.91 -12.96
CA ASN A 587 2.08 15.96 -12.12
C ASN A 587 0.61 16.40 -11.98
N PHE A 588 -0.29 15.44 -11.71
CA PHE A 588 -1.71 15.72 -11.68
C PHE A 588 -2.50 14.77 -10.77
N ILE A 589 -3.65 15.26 -10.28
CA ILE A 589 -4.62 14.42 -9.56
C ILE A 589 -5.78 14.09 -10.52
N LEU A 590 -6.18 12.82 -10.56
CA LEU A 590 -7.32 12.36 -11.37
C LEU A 590 -8.21 11.42 -10.54
N PRO A 591 -9.23 11.94 -9.83
CA PRO A 591 -10.05 11.14 -8.92
C PRO A 591 -10.86 10.04 -9.62
N ALA A 592 -11.49 10.41 -10.75
CA ALA A 592 -12.21 9.49 -11.63
C ALA A 592 -12.07 9.94 -13.09
N LYS A 593 -12.38 9.02 -14.02
CA LYS A 593 -12.26 9.28 -15.47
C LYS A 593 -13.12 10.44 -15.97
N GLU A 594 -14.20 10.75 -15.27
CA GLU A 594 -15.16 11.80 -15.64
C GLU A 594 -14.73 13.20 -15.18
N PHE A 595 -13.80 13.30 -14.22
CA PHE A 595 -13.30 14.58 -13.74
C PHE A 595 -12.15 15.09 -14.60
N LYS A 596 -12.05 16.42 -14.73
CA LYS A 596 -10.86 17.06 -15.29
C LYS A 596 -9.68 16.82 -14.34
N ALA A 597 -8.51 16.53 -14.91
CA ALA A 597 -7.28 16.41 -14.14
C ALA A 597 -6.98 17.73 -13.43
N LEU A 598 -6.68 17.66 -12.13
CA LEU A 598 -6.23 18.80 -11.34
C LEU A 598 -4.72 18.94 -11.52
N ILE A 599 -4.29 20.07 -12.05
CA ILE A 599 -2.90 20.34 -12.43
C ILE A 599 -2.50 21.67 -11.81
N GLY A 600 -1.37 21.70 -11.12
CA GLY A 600 -0.86 22.89 -10.43
C GLY A 600 0.11 22.51 -9.30
N PRO A 601 1.00 23.44 -8.90
CA PRO A 601 1.95 23.22 -7.82
C PRO A 601 1.30 22.89 -6.46
N GLU A 602 0.05 23.29 -6.26
CA GLU A 602 -0.77 22.98 -5.10
C GLU A 602 -1.15 21.50 -4.98
N TYR A 603 -1.09 20.75 -6.09
CA TYR A 603 -1.43 19.33 -6.12
C TYR A 603 -0.21 18.41 -6.09
N ASP A 604 1.00 18.94 -6.30
CA ASP A 604 2.25 18.17 -6.31
C ASP A 604 2.50 17.51 -4.94
N ILE A 605 2.34 18.30 -3.88
CA ILE A 605 2.60 17.90 -2.49
C ILE A 605 1.32 18.07 -1.69
N ALA A 606 0.94 17.06 -0.91
CA ALA A 606 -0.16 17.17 0.04
C ALA A 606 0.18 16.50 1.37
N THR A 607 -0.46 16.97 2.45
CA THR A 607 -0.34 16.37 3.78
C THR A 607 -1.66 15.80 4.30
N ASP A 608 -1.67 15.35 5.55
CA ASP A 608 -2.93 15.15 6.26
C ASP A 608 -3.69 16.45 6.44
N THR A 609 -4.99 16.31 6.72
CA THR A 609 -5.86 17.44 7.03
C THR A 609 -5.33 18.12 8.29
N HIS A 610 -4.81 19.34 8.15
CA HIS A 610 -4.30 20.12 9.27
C HIS A 610 -5.45 20.84 9.99
N HIS A 611 -6.39 21.40 9.24
CA HIS A 611 -7.52 22.14 9.79
C HIS A 611 -8.70 22.16 8.82
N PHE A 612 -9.86 22.58 9.32
CA PHE A 612 -11.03 22.84 8.49
C PHE A 612 -11.30 24.34 8.45
N LYS A 613 -11.92 24.81 7.36
CA LYS A 613 -12.47 26.16 7.28
C LYS A 613 -13.88 26.11 6.72
N ALA A 614 -14.70 27.00 7.27
CA ALA A 614 -16.02 27.32 6.78
C ALA A 614 -15.98 28.58 5.90
N GLU A 615 -16.66 28.57 4.76
CA GLU A 615 -16.90 29.80 4.02
C GLU A 615 -18.01 30.61 4.72
N GLY A 616 -17.70 31.82 5.21
CA GLY A 616 -18.72 32.83 5.59
C GLY A 616 -18.77 33.28 7.06
N ASN A 617 -18.16 32.59 8.04
CA ASN A 617 -17.92 33.11 9.40
C ASN A 617 -17.08 32.14 10.26
N GLN A 618 -16.32 32.68 11.23
CA GLN A 618 -15.53 31.87 12.18
C GLN A 618 -16.38 31.26 13.31
N ASP A 619 -17.51 31.88 13.65
CA ASP A 619 -18.46 31.39 14.67
C ASP A 619 -19.77 30.95 14.01
N MET A 620 -19.84 29.67 13.61
CA MET A 620 -21.09 29.07 13.13
C MET A 620 -21.98 28.70 14.32
N ASN A 621 -22.94 29.56 14.63
CA ASN A 621 -24.08 29.23 15.48
C ASN A 621 -25.28 28.92 14.57
N ILE A 622 -25.68 27.65 14.54
CA ILE A 622 -26.73 27.18 13.65
C ILE A 622 -27.98 26.87 14.48
N GLU A 623 -29.10 27.51 14.15
CA GLU A 623 -30.40 27.16 14.74
C GLU A 623 -31.09 26.10 13.86
N LEU A 624 -31.40 24.95 14.43
CA LEU A 624 -32.05 23.83 13.71
C LEU A 624 -33.18 23.22 14.52
N SER A 625 -34.29 22.92 13.85
CA SER A 625 -35.37 22.09 14.38
C SER A 625 -35.11 20.59 14.16
N PRO A 626 -35.72 19.68 14.94
CA PRO A 626 -35.58 18.24 14.72
C PRO A 626 -36.02 17.82 13.31
N GLY A 627 -35.13 17.16 12.56
CA GLY A 627 -35.36 16.71 11.19
C GLY A 627 -35.09 17.73 10.10
N GLU A 628 -34.77 18.98 10.45
CA GLU A 628 -34.40 20.03 9.50
C GLU A 628 -33.03 19.74 8.89
N ASP A 629 -32.94 19.81 7.55
CA ASP A 629 -31.70 19.59 6.81
C ASP A 629 -30.96 20.92 6.60
N VAL A 630 -29.69 20.97 6.97
CA VAL A 630 -28.80 22.10 6.63
C VAL A 630 -27.54 21.61 5.92
N SER A 631 -27.04 22.43 5.00
CA SER A 631 -25.81 22.18 4.26
C SER A 631 -24.74 23.16 4.69
N LEU A 632 -23.67 22.66 5.32
CA LEU A 632 -22.55 23.47 5.80
C LEU A 632 -21.40 23.42 4.78
N ASN A 633 -20.92 24.57 4.34
CA ASN A 633 -19.80 24.65 3.40
C ASN A 633 -18.47 24.63 4.16
N ILE A 634 -18.07 23.42 4.58
CA ILE A 634 -16.83 23.16 5.31
C ILE A 634 -15.89 22.36 4.41
N GLN A 635 -14.62 22.79 4.35
CA GLN A 635 -13.58 22.09 3.61
C GLN A 635 -12.38 21.78 4.50
N GLY A 636 -11.70 20.68 4.18
CA GLY A 636 -10.44 20.29 4.81
C GLY A 636 -9.25 20.91 4.09
N TYR A 637 -8.28 21.39 4.87
CA TYR A 637 -7.06 22.03 4.40
C TYR A 637 -5.84 21.32 4.95
N ASP A 638 -4.83 21.17 4.12
CA ASP A 638 -3.53 20.61 4.49
C ASP A 638 -2.62 21.67 5.18
N GLU A 639 -1.39 21.29 5.55
CA GLU A 639 -0.43 22.23 6.19
C GLU A 639 0.06 23.35 5.25
N LEU A 640 -0.11 23.17 3.94
CA LEU A 640 0.18 24.17 2.91
C LEU A 640 -1.03 25.06 2.61
N ASN A 641 -2.13 24.87 3.34
CA ASN A 641 -3.37 25.59 3.19
C ASN A 641 -4.04 25.39 1.82
N HIS A 642 -3.84 24.23 1.20
CA HIS A 642 -4.58 23.79 0.01
C HIS A 642 -5.79 22.94 0.41
N THR A 643 -6.88 23.05 -0.36
CA THR A 643 -8.09 22.24 -0.17
C THR A 643 -7.83 20.80 -0.61
N ILE A 644 -8.15 19.83 0.25
CA ILE A 644 -7.89 18.40 -0.01
C ILE A 644 -9.13 17.55 0.20
N PHE A 645 -9.08 16.30 -0.28
CA PHE A 645 -10.07 15.29 0.09
C PHE A 645 -9.88 14.89 1.56
N THR A 646 -10.95 14.94 2.33
CA THR A 646 -10.95 14.70 3.77
C THR A 646 -12.13 13.81 4.16
N VAL A 647 -11.88 12.75 4.93
CA VAL A 647 -12.93 11.91 5.50
C VAL A 647 -13.16 12.34 6.94
N ALA A 648 -14.23 13.09 7.16
CA ALA A 648 -14.50 13.71 8.44
C ALA A 648 -15.61 12.97 9.21
N THR A 649 -15.39 12.76 10.50
CA THR A 649 -16.43 12.30 11.44
C THR A 649 -17.00 13.46 12.22
N LEU A 650 -18.32 13.54 12.27
CA LEU A 650 -19.09 14.49 13.08
C LEU A 650 -19.51 13.84 14.40
N SER A 651 -19.19 14.44 15.53
CA SER A 651 -19.59 13.94 16.85
C SER A 651 -20.00 15.06 17.80
N GLU A 652 -20.85 14.74 18.77
CA GLU A 652 -21.30 15.66 19.82
C GLU A 652 -20.35 15.58 21.02
N THR A 653 -20.03 16.72 21.64
CA THR A 653 -19.03 16.85 22.72
C THR A 653 -19.57 17.62 23.92
N GLY A 654 -18.99 17.38 25.11
CA GLY A 654 -19.30 18.14 26.32
C GLY A 654 -20.56 17.70 27.06
N ILE A 655 -21.18 16.58 26.66
CA ILE A 655 -22.42 16.06 27.23
C ILE A 655 -22.11 14.87 28.14
N SER A 656 -22.53 14.94 29.40
CA SER A 656 -22.46 13.81 30.34
C SER A 656 -23.42 12.70 29.89
N ASP A 657 -23.17 11.42 30.25
CA ASP A 657 -24.11 10.34 29.88
C ASP A 657 -25.53 10.48 30.46
N ALA A 658 -25.75 11.46 31.36
CA ALA A 658 -27.04 11.83 31.91
C ALA A 658 -27.82 12.86 31.07
N GLU A 659 -27.19 13.53 30.11
CA GLU A 659 -27.81 14.56 29.27
C GLU A 659 -28.26 14.00 27.91
N THR A 660 -29.32 14.59 27.36
CA THR A 660 -29.97 14.08 26.15
C THR A 660 -29.17 14.40 24.87
N LYS A 661 -28.61 13.36 24.25
CA LYS A 661 -27.83 13.45 22.99
C LYS A 661 -28.72 13.56 21.75
N LEU A 662 -28.27 14.34 20.76
CA LEU A 662 -28.95 14.47 19.47
C LEU A 662 -28.57 13.28 18.56
N GLN A 663 -29.56 12.62 17.96
CA GLN A 663 -29.29 11.51 17.04
C GLN A 663 -29.02 12.04 15.62
N LEU A 664 -27.78 11.92 15.14
CA LEU A 664 -27.38 12.36 13.81
C LEU A 664 -27.69 11.34 12.71
N ASN A 665 -28.13 11.82 11.54
CA ASN A 665 -28.24 10.99 10.34
C ASN A 665 -26.89 11.04 9.58
N ASN A 666 -26.10 9.98 9.73
CA ASN A 666 -24.72 9.83 9.24
C ASN A 666 -23.68 10.61 10.03
N ILE A 667 -22.62 9.91 10.39
CA ILE A 667 -21.53 10.41 11.25
C ILE A 667 -20.27 10.62 10.40
N MET A 668 -20.11 9.92 9.28
CA MET A 668 -18.94 10.01 8.38
C MET A 668 -19.30 10.72 7.08
N HIS A 669 -18.47 11.69 6.69
CA HIS A 669 -18.66 12.51 5.49
C HIS A 669 -17.35 12.62 4.69
N LEU A 670 -17.47 12.63 3.36
CA LEU A 670 -16.35 12.90 2.45
C LEU A 670 -16.43 14.35 1.98
N LEU A 671 -15.48 15.17 2.40
CA LEU A 671 -15.33 16.54 1.91
C LEU A 671 -14.46 16.50 0.65
N SER A 672 -14.98 16.99 -0.46
CA SER A 672 -14.29 16.99 -1.76
C SER A 672 -13.95 18.40 -2.22
N PRO A 673 -12.69 18.66 -2.60
CA PRO A 673 -12.30 19.95 -3.18
C PRO A 673 -12.84 20.15 -4.60
N VAL A 674 -13.32 19.08 -5.26
CA VAL A 674 -13.78 19.11 -6.67
C VAL A 674 -15.27 19.37 -6.76
N THR A 675 -16.08 18.63 -6.00
CA THR A 675 -17.54 18.80 -6.04
C THR A 675 -18.01 19.95 -5.16
N LYS A 676 -17.15 20.46 -4.25
CA LYS A 676 -17.53 21.43 -3.20
C LYS A 676 -18.79 21.00 -2.46
N GLN A 677 -18.92 19.68 -2.22
CA GLN A 677 -20.10 19.13 -1.58
C GLN A 677 -20.22 19.71 -0.17
N SER A 678 -21.36 20.32 0.12
CA SER A 678 -21.69 20.78 1.46
C SER A 678 -21.87 19.59 2.40
N LEU A 679 -21.46 19.76 3.65
CA LEU A 679 -21.68 18.81 4.74
C LEU A 679 -23.17 18.86 5.14
N PRO A 680 -23.98 17.83 4.84
CA PRO A 680 -25.36 17.77 5.29
C PRO A 680 -25.39 17.48 6.79
N LEU A 681 -26.21 18.23 7.52
CA LEU A 681 -26.43 18.08 8.94
C LEU A 681 -27.93 18.02 9.23
N THR A 682 -28.33 16.95 9.90
CA THR A 682 -29.71 16.69 10.31
C THR A 682 -29.68 15.91 11.61
N TYR A 683 -30.53 16.27 12.56
CA TYR A 683 -30.66 15.54 13.82
C TYR A 683 -32.09 15.07 14.10
N ARG A 684 -32.23 14.07 14.96
CA ARG A 684 -33.48 13.49 15.43
C ARG A 684 -33.49 13.38 16.94
N LEU A 685 -34.69 13.32 17.51
CA LEU A 685 -34.91 13.17 18.95
C LEU A 685 -35.63 11.84 19.24
N ALA A 686 -35.42 11.28 20.43
CA ALA A 686 -35.92 9.94 20.75
C ALA A 686 -37.44 9.90 21.04
N ASN A 687 -37.98 10.92 21.70
CA ASN A 687 -39.39 10.98 22.12
C ASN A 687 -39.83 12.41 22.47
N ASN A 688 -41.09 12.56 22.89
CA ASN A 688 -41.68 13.85 23.26
C ASN A 688 -41.08 14.45 24.54
N THR A 689 -40.66 13.65 25.53
CA THR A 689 -40.08 14.19 26.79
C THR A 689 -38.76 14.91 26.51
N VAL A 690 -37.94 14.32 25.64
CA VAL A 690 -36.70 14.93 25.14
C VAL A 690 -36.98 16.20 24.35
N TYR A 691 -38.05 16.21 23.53
CA TYR A 691 -38.44 17.41 22.79
C TYR A 691 -38.82 18.57 23.71
N ASP A 692 -39.53 18.29 24.81
CA ASP A 692 -39.90 19.31 25.80
C ASP A 692 -38.68 19.88 26.55
N GLU A 693 -37.64 19.07 26.79
CA GLU A 693 -36.35 19.53 27.35
C GLU A 693 -35.61 20.45 26.36
N VAL A 694 -35.51 20.01 25.10
CA VAL A 694 -34.72 20.66 24.03
C VAL A 694 -35.39 21.94 23.52
N LYS A 695 -36.72 22.06 23.62
CA LYS A 695 -37.51 23.24 23.22
C LYS A 695 -37.04 24.56 23.89
N ASN A 696 -36.30 24.50 24.98
CA ASN A 696 -35.76 25.66 25.70
C ASN A 696 -34.47 26.24 25.09
N LYS A 697 -34.23 26.05 23.78
CA LYS A 697 -33.03 26.52 23.06
C LYS A 697 -31.74 25.93 23.62
N SER A 698 -31.71 24.62 23.86
CA SER A 698 -30.48 23.95 24.31
C SER A 698 -29.38 24.08 23.26
N VAL A 699 -28.15 24.33 23.72
CA VAL A 699 -26.98 24.48 22.86
C VAL A 699 -26.17 23.19 22.90
N HIS A 700 -25.97 22.60 21.73
CA HIS A 700 -25.23 21.36 21.54
C HIS A 700 -23.92 21.65 20.80
N HIS A 701 -22.82 21.10 21.31
CA HIS A 701 -21.48 21.36 20.79
C HIS A 701 -21.02 20.21 19.90
N PHE A 702 -20.82 20.47 18.61
CA PHE A 702 -20.36 19.49 17.66
C PHE A 702 -18.88 19.68 17.32
N GLN A 703 -18.18 18.57 17.11
CA GLN A 703 -16.82 18.53 16.59
C GLN A 703 -16.78 17.73 15.29
N LEU A 704 -15.97 18.24 14.35
CA LEU A 704 -15.59 17.58 13.11
C LEU A 704 -14.10 17.25 13.19
N GLU A 705 -13.74 16.00 12.90
CA GLU A 705 -12.36 15.47 12.96
C GLU A 705 -12.09 14.53 11.79
N ASP A 706 -10.90 14.56 11.18
CA ASP A 706 -10.50 13.59 10.16
C ASP A 706 -9.88 12.36 10.82
N ILE A 707 -10.56 11.22 10.73
CA ILE A 707 -10.15 9.97 11.40
C ILE A 707 -8.87 9.36 10.84
N PHE A 708 -8.44 9.76 9.64
CA PHE A 708 -7.21 9.26 9.03
C PHE A 708 -6.04 10.23 9.19
N SER A 709 -6.27 11.42 9.73
CA SER A 709 -5.23 12.41 9.94
C SER A 709 -4.34 12.05 11.14
N THR A 710 -3.03 12.12 10.93
CA THR A 710 -2.05 12.07 12.02
C THR A 710 -1.89 13.41 12.75
N LEU A 711 -2.45 14.49 12.19
CA LEU A 711 -2.44 15.84 12.75
C LEU A 711 -3.71 16.07 13.58
N LYS A 712 -3.59 16.82 14.69
CA LYS A 712 -4.74 17.26 15.49
C LYS A 712 -5.53 18.31 14.71
N ASN A 713 -6.74 17.95 14.29
CA ASN A 713 -7.57 18.78 13.44
C ASN A 713 -9.03 18.73 13.89
N ARG A 714 -9.42 19.66 14.76
CA ARG A 714 -10.80 19.75 15.23
C ARG A 714 -11.42 21.04 14.79
N TYR A 715 -12.62 20.94 14.24
CA TYR A 715 -13.47 22.08 13.97
C TYR A 715 -14.70 21.98 14.83
N MET A 716 -14.90 22.97 15.69
CA MET A 716 -16.02 23.02 16.62
C MET A 716 -17.04 24.04 16.13
N PHE A 717 -18.32 23.67 16.21
CA PHE A 717 -19.43 24.57 15.94
C PHE A 717 -20.62 24.23 16.82
N ASN A 718 -21.51 25.19 17.01
CA ASN A 718 -22.63 25.05 17.93
C ASN A 718 -23.94 24.94 17.15
N VAL A 719 -24.78 24.01 17.60
CA VAL A 719 -26.15 23.88 17.11
C VAL A 719 -27.09 24.21 18.25
N THR A 720 -27.86 25.27 18.09
CA THR A 720 -28.94 25.62 18.98
C THR A 720 -30.18 24.89 18.51
N ALA A 721 -30.64 23.93 19.31
CA ALA A 721 -31.84 23.18 18.99
C ALA A 721 -33.06 24.05 19.27
N VAL A 722 -33.87 24.29 18.24
CA VAL A 722 -35.09 25.11 18.33
C VAL A 722 -36.33 24.23 18.18
N PRO A 723 -37.48 24.60 18.77
CA PRO A 723 -38.73 23.87 18.56
C PRO A 723 -39.10 23.82 17.08
N CYS A 724 -40.05 22.93 16.73
CA CYS A 724 -40.60 22.90 15.37
C CYS A 724 -41.12 24.28 14.96
N LYS A 725 -40.74 24.71 13.74
CA LYS A 725 -41.17 25.99 13.18
C LYS A 725 -42.70 26.05 13.01
N PRO A 726 -43.30 27.24 13.00
CA PRO A 726 -44.74 27.40 12.79
C PRO A 726 -45.22 26.68 11.53
N GLY A 727 -46.26 25.86 11.66
CA GLY A 727 -46.80 25.01 10.58
C GLY A 727 -46.24 23.58 10.57
N PHE A 728 -45.27 23.27 11.43
CA PHE A 728 -44.74 21.93 11.64
C PHE A 728 -45.03 21.46 13.08
N LYS A 729 -45.31 20.17 13.25
CA LYS A 729 -45.48 19.52 14.56
C LYS A 729 -44.45 18.42 14.76
N PHE A 730 -44.00 18.23 16.00
CA PHE A 730 -43.12 17.13 16.35
C PHE A 730 -43.92 15.81 16.33
N GLU A 731 -43.48 14.84 15.54
CA GLU A 731 -44.12 13.54 15.44
C GLU A 731 -43.09 12.40 15.34
N GLY A 732 -43.06 11.55 16.37
CA GLY A 732 -42.11 10.44 16.49
C GLY A 732 -40.72 10.93 16.88
N THR A 733 -39.93 11.33 15.89
CA THR A 733 -38.51 11.69 16.07
C THR A 733 -38.07 12.97 15.35
N ARG A 734 -38.98 13.60 14.59
CA ARG A 734 -38.72 14.81 13.80
C ARG A 734 -39.95 15.70 13.69
N CYS A 735 -39.74 16.95 13.32
CA CYS A 735 -40.80 17.87 12.89
C CYS A 735 -41.36 17.40 11.54
N LYS A 736 -42.68 17.46 11.38
CA LYS A 736 -43.37 17.19 10.12
C LYS A 736 -44.41 18.25 9.85
N CYS A 737 -44.64 18.53 8.58
CA CYS A 737 -45.67 19.45 8.12
C CYS A 737 -47.04 19.11 8.73
N ASP A 738 -47.65 20.07 9.45
CA ASP A 738 -48.94 19.87 10.08
C ASP A 738 -50.09 20.21 9.14
N LYS A 739 -50.48 19.24 8.31
CA LYS A 739 -51.60 19.36 7.38
C LYS A 739 -52.98 19.46 8.06
N THR A 740 -53.05 19.39 9.39
CA THR A 740 -54.31 19.56 10.13
C THR A 740 -54.73 21.03 10.26
N ILE A 741 -53.82 21.97 10.00
CA ILE A 741 -54.08 23.41 10.07
C ILE A 741 -54.90 23.84 8.84
N GLU A 742 -56.12 24.34 9.06
CA GLU A 742 -57.05 24.78 8.01
C GLU A 742 -56.49 26.01 7.27
N GLY A 743 -55.91 25.82 6.09
CA GLY A 743 -55.31 26.90 5.29
C GLY A 743 -53.89 26.57 4.83
N VAL A 744 -53.20 25.63 5.47
CA VAL A 744 -51.95 25.07 4.96
C VAL A 744 -52.25 24.12 3.82
N LEU A 745 -51.63 24.35 2.65
CA LEU A 745 -51.79 23.52 1.47
C LEU A 745 -50.72 22.43 1.40
N ARG A 746 -49.46 22.84 1.56
CA ARG A 746 -48.28 21.97 1.53
C ARG A 746 -47.13 22.63 2.30
N CYS A 747 -46.11 21.87 2.62
CA CYS A 747 -44.82 22.40 3.06
C CYS A 747 -43.76 22.00 2.04
N ALA A 748 -42.65 22.73 1.99
CA ALA A 748 -41.48 22.33 1.20
C ALA A 748 -40.79 21.13 1.86
N ASP A 749 -40.02 20.41 1.04
CA ASP A 749 -39.16 19.30 1.50
C ASP A 749 -37.96 19.77 2.33
N ASP A 750 -37.74 21.10 2.42
CA ASP A 750 -36.72 21.71 3.27
C ASP A 750 -37.10 21.75 4.76
N ASP A 751 -38.31 21.31 5.12
CA ASP A 751 -38.91 21.35 6.46
C ASP A 751 -38.87 22.75 7.12
N ARG A 752 -38.79 23.81 6.29
CA ARG A 752 -38.76 25.22 6.71
C ARG A 752 -39.93 26.01 6.17
N THR A 753 -40.29 25.78 4.91
CA THR A 753 -41.20 26.65 4.17
C THR A 753 -42.60 26.07 4.15
N VAL A 754 -43.59 26.88 4.54
CA VAL A 754 -45.01 26.52 4.52
C VAL A 754 -45.70 27.27 3.38
N TYR A 755 -46.57 26.58 2.65
CA TYR A 755 -47.39 27.16 1.59
C TYR A 755 -48.84 27.19 2.02
N LEU A 756 -49.39 28.39 2.07
CA LEU A 756 -50.79 28.63 2.40
C LEU A 756 -51.65 28.53 1.12
N ARG A 757 -52.94 28.25 1.30
CA ARG A 757 -53.92 28.38 0.22
C ARG A 757 -54.05 29.86 -0.16
N GLU A 758 -54.33 30.10 -1.43
CA GLU A 758 -54.59 31.46 -1.92
C GLU A 758 -55.76 32.10 -1.15
N GLY A 759 -55.65 33.40 -0.87
CA GLY A 759 -56.63 34.12 -0.05
C GLY A 759 -56.57 33.84 1.46
N GLN A 760 -55.58 33.06 1.95
CA GLN A 760 -55.31 32.90 3.38
C GLN A 760 -54.20 33.85 3.85
N TRP A 761 -54.41 34.46 5.00
CA TRP A 761 -53.39 35.11 5.80
C TRP A 761 -52.85 34.13 6.84
N GLY A 762 -51.54 34.10 7.04
CA GLY A 762 -50.87 33.34 8.10
C GLY A 762 -50.31 34.26 9.18
N GLY A 763 -50.45 33.89 10.44
CA GLY A 763 -49.81 34.57 11.56
C GLY A 763 -49.29 33.59 12.59
N GLU A 764 -48.37 34.05 13.43
CA GLU A 764 -47.86 33.25 14.54
C GLU A 764 -48.50 33.70 15.86
N ILE A 765 -49.14 32.76 16.56
CA ILE A 765 -49.68 32.96 17.91
C ILE A 765 -49.13 31.87 18.82
N ASN A 766 -48.36 32.25 19.85
CA ASN A 766 -47.72 31.32 20.80
C ASN A 766 -46.88 30.20 20.13
N GLY A 767 -46.15 30.52 19.05
CA GLY A 767 -45.32 29.53 18.33
C GLY A 767 -46.10 28.60 17.41
N ARG A 768 -47.40 28.82 17.21
CA ARG A 768 -48.24 28.06 16.27
C ARG A 768 -48.70 28.93 15.13
N LEU A 769 -48.67 28.36 13.92
CA LEU A 769 -49.24 28.97 12.74
C LEU A 769 -50.76 28.97 12.85
N VAL A 770 -51.35 30.15 12.75
CA VAL A 770 -52.78 30.37 12.64
C VAL A 770 -53.06 30.95 11.26
N THR A 771 -54.02 30.36 10.57
CA THR A 771 -54.44 30.77 9.23
C THR A 771 -55.87 31.24 9.24
N TYR A 772 -56.16 32.27 8.46
CA TYR A 772 -57.51 32.80 8.33
C TYR A 772 -57.72 33.43 6.95
N PHE A 773 -58.98 33.67 6.57
CA PHE A 773 -59.27 34.35 5.31
C PHE A 773 -58.73 35.77 5.34
N CYS A 774 -57.85 36.07 4.38
CA CYS A 774 -57.39 37.42 4.16
C CYS A 774 -58.50 38.21 3.46
N PRO A 775 -58.75 39.46 3.86
CA PRO A 775 -59.63 40.34 3.10
C PRO A 775 -59.20 40.40 1.62
N PRO A 776 -60.15 40.51 0.67
CA PRO A 776 -59.83 40.62 -0.74
C PRO A 776 -58.78 41.72 -0.98
N HIS A 777 -57.78 41.41 -1.80
CA HIS A 777 -56.70 42.32 -2.19
C HIS A 777 -55.73 42.77 -1.08
N TYR A 778 -55.88 42.33 0.17
CA TYR A 778 -55.00 42.75 1.26
C TYR A 778 -53.73 41.89 1.37
N CYS A 779 -53.78 40.64 0.92
CA CYS A 779 -52.65 39.74 0.91
C CYS A 779 -52.13 39.49 -0.51
N ARG A 780 -50.81 39.52 -0.65
CA ARG A 780 -50.09 39.14 -1.86
C ARG A 780 -49.76 37.66 -1.82
N CYS A 781 -50.07 36.94 -2.90
CA CYS A 781 -49.66 35.55 -3.09
C CYS A 781 -48.34 35.49 -3.88
N GLU A 782 -47.22 35.26 -3.21
CA GLU A 782 -45.95 34.92 -3.86
C GLU A 782 -45.96 33.43 -4.22
N ARG A 783 -45.97 33.11 -5.53
CA ARG A 783 -45.94 31.72 -6.03
C ARG A 783 -44.53 31.33 -6.45
N GLU A 784 -44.16 30.08 -6.18
CA GLU A 784 -42.88 29.50 -6.58
C GLU A 784 -43.08 28.55 -7.76
N GLY A 785 -42.75 29.04 -8.97
CA GLY A 785 -42.98 28.31 -10.22
C GLY A 785 -44.46 28.00 -10.47
N ASP A 786 -44.73 26.81 -11.01
CA ASP A 786 -46.09 26.33 -11.32
C ASP A 786 -46.78 25.58 -10.16
N LEU A 787 -46.13 25.49 -8.99
CA LEU A 787 -46.68 24.75 -7.85
C LEU A 787 -47.77 25.56 -7.12
N PRO A 788 -48.89 24.93 -6.71
CA PRO A 788 -49.97 25.65 -6.05
C PRO A 788 -49.60 26.06 -4.62
N GLY A 789 -50.10 27.22 -4.19
CA GLY A 789 -49.94 27.77 -2.84
C GLY A 789 -49.08 29.04 -2.78
N CYS A 790 -49.32 29.87 -1.75
CA CYS A 790 -48.61 31.11 -1.48
C CYS A 790 -47.52 30.88 -0.43
N VAL A 791 -46.30 31.32 -0.70
CA VAL A 791 -45.17 31.19 0.24
C VAL A 791 -45.44 31.99 1.51
N PHE A 792 -45.37 31.35 2.68
CA PHE A 792 -45.44 32.02 3.97
C PHE A 792 -44.07 32.03 4.65
N LYS A 793 -43.62 33.23 5.05
CA LYS A 793 -42.34 33.48 5.72
C LYS A 793 -42.63 33.89 7.17
N PRO A 794 -42.50 32.98 8.16
CA PRO A 794 -42.83 33.29 9.57
C PRO A 794 -42.01 34.43 10.15
N ASN A 795 -40.76 34.60 9.70
CA ASN A 795 -39.86 35.66 10.19
C ASN A 795 -40.24 37.06 9.69
N ASP A 796 -40.97 37.15 8.58
CA ASP A 796 -41.40 38.41 7.96
C ASP A 796 -42.89 38.30 7.62
N ILE A 797 -43.74 38.20 8.65
CA ILE A 797 -45.19 38.00 8.51
C ILE A 797 -45.81 39.06 7.58
N ASP A 798 -45.32 40.30 7.62
CA ASP A 798 -45.86 41.40 6.82
C ASP A 798 -45.52 41.32 5.32
N ASN A 799 -44.59 40.46 4.89
CA ASN A 799 -44.28 40.28 3.46
C ASN A 799 -45.46 39.71 2.66
N GLN A 800 -46.40 39.05 3.33
CA GLN A 800 -47.62 38.57 2.70
C GLN A 800 -48.65 39.68 2.48
N CYS A 801 -48.43 40.89 3.01
CA CYS A 801 -49.33 42.02 2.86
C CYS A 801 -49.05 42.82 1.60
N ASP A 802 -50.11 43.28 0.93
CA ASP A 802 -50.02 44.12 -0.25
C ASP A 802 -50.43 45.57 0.05
N HIS A 803 -50.20 46.49 -0.88
CA HIS A 803 -50.70 47.87 -0.82
C HIS A 803 -50.33 48.68 0.45
N ASN A 804 -49.08 48.56 0.90
CA ASN A 804 -48.51 49.23 2.09
C ASN A 804 -49.24 48.91 3.40
N ARG A 805 -49.76 47.69 3.50
CA ARG A 805 -50.39 47.15 4.71
C ARG A 805 -49.40 46.36 5.57
N THR A 806 -49.77 46.13 6.81
CA THR A 806 -49.03 45.39 7.85
C THR A 806 -50.03 44.84 8.88
N GLY A 807 -49.58 43.94 9.74
CA GLY A 807 -50.30 43.49 10.91
C GLY A 807 -51.30 42.36 10.62
N VAL A 808 -52.12 42.05 11.63
CA VAL A 808 -53.04 40.92 11.59
C VAL A 808 -54.04 41.07 10.45
N LEU A 809 -54.14 40.05 9.58
CA LEU A 809 -54.91 40.04 8.33
C LEU A 809 -54.56 41.19 7.37
N CYS A 810 -53.37 41.78 7.49
CA CYS A 810 -52.96 42.97 6.76
C CYS A 810 -53.95 44.14 6.96
N GLY A 811 -54.62 44.19 8.11
CA GLY A 811 -55.67 45.17 8.39
C GLY A 811 -55.15 46.57 8.72
N LYS A 812 -53.86 46.70 9.06
CA LYS A 812 -53.24 47.97 9.49
C LYS A 812 -52.44 48.59 8.35
N CYS A 813 -52.37 49.91 8.32
CA CYS A 813 -51.44 50.64 7.45
C CYS A 813 -50.04 50.71 8.06
N GLN A 814 -49.02 50.69 7.20
CA GLN A 814 -47.64 50.96 7.61
C GLN A 814 -47.54 52.35 8.22
N GLU A 815 -46.50 52.55 9.04
CA GLU A 815 -46.34 53.77 9.82
C GLU A 815 -46.28 55.02 8.92
N GLY A 816 -47.06 56.05 9.26
CA GLY A 816 -47.18 57.29 8.47
C GLY A 816 -48.23 57.25 7.33
N LEU A 817 -48.94 56.13 7.15
CA LEU A 817 -50.04 55.99 6.18
C LEU A 817 -51.38 55.77 6.89
N SER A 818 -52.48 56.15 6.24
CA SER A 818 -53.85 55.81 6.69
C SER A 818 -54.67 55.18 5.57
N VAL A 819 -55.80 54.60 5.94
CA VAL A 819 -56.72 53.92 5.01
C VAL A 819 -57.42 54.97 4.15
N GLY A 820 -57.29 54.84 2.83
CA GLY A 820 -58.02 55.67 1.88
C GLY A 820 -59.53 55.39 1.92
N LEU A 821 -60.35 56.41 1.76
CA LEU A 821 -61.81 56.30 1.70
C LEU A 821 -62.22 55.47 0.46
N ARG A 822 -62.69 54.23 0.66
CA ARG A 822 -63.00 53.21 -0.37
C ARG A 822 -61.80 52.67 -1.16
N TRP A 823 -60.58 52.83 -0.66
CA TRP A 823 -59.40 52.22 -1.29
C TRP A 823 -58.90 51.02 -0.49
N GLU A 824 -58.47 50.00 -1.22
CA GLU A 824 -57.82 48.82 -0.65
C GLU A 824 -56.37 49.12 -0.23
N GLU A 825 -55.81 50.27 -0.63
CA GLU A 825 -54.44 50.68 -0.32
C GLU A 825 -54.32 51.71 0.81
N CYS A 826 -53.17 51.68 1.49
CA CYS A 826 -52.79 52.64 2.51
C CYS A 826 -52.01 53.81 1.88
N LEU A 827 -52.47 55.03 2.13
CA LEU A 827 -52.01 56.26 1.47
C LEU A 827 -51.47 57.26 2.50
N HIS A 828 -50.61 58.17 2.04
CA HIS A 828 -50.17 59.29 2.85
C HIS A 828 -51.20 60.42 2.79
N CYS A 829 -51.70 60.83 3.95
CA CYS A 829 -52.90 61.65 4.05
C CYS A 829 -52.53 63.08 4.47
N ASN A 830 -52.52 64.01 3.51
CA ASN A 830 -52.40 65.43 3.83
C ASN A 830 -53.77 66.00 4.20
N GLY A 831 -53.88 66.56 5.41
CA GLY A 831 -55.14 66.95 6.07
C GLY A 831 -56.12 67.72 5.19
N ALA A 832 -57.11 67.02 4.63
CA ALA A 832 -58.16 67.56 3.79
C ALA A 832 -59.53 67.54 4.51
N TYR A 833 -59.58 68.02 5.75
CA TYR A 833 -60.80 68.07 6.57
C TYR A 833 -61.94 68.91 5.96
N TRP A 834 -61.60 69.87 5.09
CA TRP A 834 -62.57 70.69 4.37
C TRP A 834 -63.44 69.89 3.39
N ILE A 835 -62.92 68.77 2.88
CA ILE A 835 -63.67 67.88 1.99
C ILE A 835 -64.84 67.27 2.75
N PHE A 836 -64.66 66.82 4.00
CA PHE A 836 -65.75 66.30 4.82
C PHE A 836 -66.89 67.31 5.01
N ALA A 837 -66.59 68.60 5.17
CA ALA A 837 -67.61 69.63 5.30
C ALA A 837 -68.44 69.79 4.02
N ILE A 838 -67.79 69.79 2.84
CA ILE A 838 -68.47 69.83 1.53
C ILE A 838 -69.30 68.56 1.32
N VAL A 839 -68.77 67.41 1.72
CA VAL A 839 -69.43 66.12 1.59
C VAL A 839 -70.67 66.04 2.47
N VAL A 840 -70.61 66.50 3.72
CA VAL A 840 -71.78 66.56 4.60
C VAL A 840 -72.84 67.49 4.00
N ILE A 841 -72.45 68.64 3.44
CA ILE A 841 -73.40 69.54 2.76
C ILE A 841 -74.01 68.87 1.53
N ALA A 842 -73.21 68.19 0.71
CA ALA A 842 -73.69 67.47 -0.47
C ALA A 842 -74.60 66.29 -0.11
N VAL A 843 -74.28 65.53 0.95
CA VAL A 843 -75.11 64.44 1.47
C VAL A 843 -76.40 64.99 2.06
N VAL A 844 -76.37 66.10 2.81
CA VAL A 844 -77.58 66.76 3.30
C VAL A 844 -78.42 67.25 2.12
N ALA A 845 -77.81 67.84 1.09
CA ALA A 845 -78.51 68.27 -0.12
C ALA A 845 -79.14 67.09 -0.87
N VAL A 846 -78.41 65.97 -1.04
CA VAL A 846 -78.90 64.75 -1.67
C VAL A 846 -79.99 64.09 -0.82
N CYS A 847 -79.84 64.05 0.51
CA CYS A 847 -80.87 63.56 1.43
C CYS A 847 -82.13 64.43 1.37
N VAL A 848 -81.99 65.76 1.31
CA VAL A 848 -83.10 66.70 1.10
C VAL A 848 -83.74 66.44 -0.27
N ILE A 849 -82.96 66.24 -1.33
CA ILE A 849 -83.45 65.90 -2.67
C ILE A 849 -84.17 64.54 -2.66
N ILE A 850 -83.67 63.52 -1.97
CA ILE A 850 -84.30 62.19 -1.83
C ILE A 850 -85.59 62.29 -1.01
N ILE A 851 -85.62 63.09 0.05
CA ILE A 851 -86.83 63.35 0.85
C ILE A 851 -87.88 64.09 0.00
N ILE A 852 -87.47 65.06 -0.83
CA ILE A 852 -88.35 65.80 -1.74
C ILE A 852 -88.85 64.93 -2.90
N LEU A 853 -87.98 64.10 -3.48
CA LEU A 853 -88.32 63.21 -4.60
C LEU A 853 -89.12 61.98 -4.16
N ASN A 854 -89.12 61.66 -2.86
CA ASN A 854 -89.75 60.49 -2.23
C ASN A 854 -89.73 59.24 -3.14
N PRO A 855 -88.55 58.77 -3.60
CA PRO A 855 -88.48 57.56 -4.37
C PRO A 855 -88.89 56.43 -3.44
N SER A 856 -90.07 55.87 -3.67
CA SER A 856 -90.57 54.71 -2.96
C SER A 856 -89.73 53.50 -3.34
N LEU A 857 -88.52 53.39 -2.78
CA LEU A 857 -87.85 52.10 -2.69
C LEU A 857 -88.67 51.25 -1.73
N ALA A 858 -89.28 50.20 -2.28
CA ALA A 858 -90.01 49.18 -1.55
C ALA A 858 -89.22 48.80 -0.28
N SER A 859 -89.90 48.80 0.87
CA SER A 859 -89.30 48.50 2.17
C SER A 859 -88.55 47.16 2.18
N GLU A 860 -88.95 46.24 1.31
CA GLU A 860 -88.35 44.93 1.11
C GLU A 860 -86.93 44.96 0.53
N LEU A 861 -86.52 46.02 -0.18
CA LEU A 861 -85.15 46.12 -0.75
C LEU A 861 -84.14 46.77 0.19
N ARG A 862 -84.56 47.48 1.24
CA ARG A 862 -83.65 48.28 2.11
C ARG A 862 -82.75 47.41 2.98
N GLY A 863 -83.30 46.35 3.56
CA GLY A 863 -82.54 45.37 4.35
C GLY A 863 -81.56 44.56 3.49
N PRO A 864 -82.02 43.95 2.37
CA PRO A 864 -81.16 43.20 1.47
C PRO A 864 -80.04 44.02 0.85
N LEU A 865 -80.25 45.28 0.44
CA LEU A 865 -79.17 46.11 -0.14
C LEU A 865 -78.02 46.37 0.84
N PHE A 866 -78.34 46.67 2.10
CA PHE A 866 -77.32 46.82 3.15
C PHE A 866 -76.64 45.47 3.44
N PHE A 867 -77.42 44.39 3.44
CA PHE A 867 -76.89 43.04 3.63
C PHE A 867 -75.95 42.61 2.49
N PHE A 868 -76.30 42.89 1.22
CA PHE A 868 -75.49 42.61 0.02
C PHE A 868 -74.18 43.41 -0.04
N GLN A 869 -74.08 44.56 0.63
CA GLN A 869 -72.83 45.32 0.73
C GLN A 869 -71.86 44.74 1.76
N VAL A 870 -72.36 44.04 2.78
CA VAL A 870 -71.53 43.40 3.83
C VAL A 870 -71.21 41.94 3.48
N LEU A 871 -72.07 41.29 2.70
CA LEU A 871 -71.95 39.89 2.28
C LEU A 871 -70.56 39.50 1.69
N PRO A 872 -69.90 40.33 0.84
CA PRO A 872 -68.56 40.04 0.33
C PRO A 872 -67.48 39.84 1.41
N PHE A 873 -67.66 40.41 2.60
CA PHE A 873 -66.71 40.31 3.72
C PHE A 873 -66.98 39.09 4.62
N ILE A 874 -68.10 38.40 4.44
CA ILE A 874 -68.54 37.27 5.27
C ILE A 874 -68.31 35.93 4.56
N PHE A 875 -68.33 35.90 3.23
CA PHE A 875 -68.32 34.67 2.45
C PHE A 875 -66.93 34.32 1.91
N LYS A 876 -66.57 33.02 1.98
CA LYS A 876 -65.31 32.48 1.44
C LYS A 876 -65.26 32.72 -0.10
N PRO A 877 -64.20 33.36 -0.65
CA PRO A 877 -64.16 33.75 -2.07
C PRO A 877 -64.27 32.56 -3.04
N ASP A 878 -63.65 31.42 -2.70
CA ASP A 878 -63.38 30.33 -3.64
C ASP A 878 -64.51 29.31 -3.82
N ASN A 879 -65.67 29.50 -3.17
CA ASN A 879 -66.85 28.65 -3.40
C ASN A 879 -67.78 29.34 -4.41
N TYR A 880 -68.53 28.57 -5.20
CA TYR A 880 -69.47 29.06 -6.21
C TYR A 880 -70.39 30.17 -5.69
N VAL A 881 -70.88 30.03 -4.45
CA VAL A 881 -71.71 31.04 -3.77
C VAL A 881 -70.91 32.31 -3.49
N GLY A 882 -69.65 32.21 -3.06
CA GLY A 882 -68.75 33.34 -2.79
C GLY A 882 -68.43 34.13 -4.05
N HIS A 883 -68.11 33.47 -5.16
CA HIS A 883 -67.88 34.13 -6.44
C HIS A 883 -69.13 34.86 -6.96
N VAL A 884 -70.32 34.28 -6.82
CA VAL A 884 -71.58 34.93 -7.18
C VAL A 884 -71.86 36.12 -6.25
N VAL A 885 -71.63 35.99 -4.95
CA VAL A 885 -71.80 37.07 -3.97
C VAL A 885 -70.83 38.22 -4.20
N LEU A 886 -69.55 37.96 -4.49
CA LEU A 886 -68.56 38.97 -4.84
C LEU A 886 -68.90 39.65 -6.17
N SER A 887 -69.34 38.89 -7.17
CA SER A 887 -69.77 39.44 -8.46
C SER A 887 -71.00 40.33 -8.31
N VAL A 888 -72.01 39.90 -7.54
CA VAL A 888 -73.21 40.67 -7.25
C VAL A 888 -72.88 41.89 -6.38
N GLY A 889 -72.00 41.76 -5.39
CA GLY A 889 -71.51 42.86 -4.56
C GLY A 889 -70.79 43.92 -5.39
N ASN A 890 -69.93 43.51 -6.34
CA ASN A 890 -69.25 44.42 -7.25
C ASN A 890 -70.21 45.12 -8.23
N VAL A 891 -71.21 44.39 -8.76
CA VAL A 891 -72.24 44.97 -9.66
C VAL A 891 -73.19 45.91 -8.92
N LEU A 892 -73.52 45.62 -7.67
CA LEU A 892 -74.38 46.45 -6.81
C LEU A 892 -73.61 47.54 -6.05
N ASN A 893 -72.29 47.64 -6.26
CA ASN A 893 -71.48 48.71 -5.72
C ASN A 893 -71.79 50.01 -6.46
N PHE A 894 -72.91 50.65 -6.11
CA PHE A 894 -73.29 51.96 -6.65
C PHE A 894 -72.10 52.92 -6.48
N GLY A 895 -71.50 53.31 -7.61
CA GLY A 895 -70.50 54.35 -7.69
C GLY A 895 -71.14 55.66 -7.26
N SER A 896 -71.09 55.95 -5.96
CA SER A 896 -71.49 57.24 -5.43
C SER A 896 -70.45 58.31 -5.84
N PRO A 897 -70.74 59.61 -5.65
CA PRO A 897 -69.88 60.72 -6.07
C PRO A 897 -68.46 60.68 -5.46
N PHE A 898 -68.22 59.81 -4.46
CA PHE A 898 -66.92 59.71 -3.79
C PHE A 898 -65.82 59.04 -4.60
N SER A 899 -66.14 58.41 -5.75
CA SER A 899 -65.14 57.81 -6.65
C SER A 899 -64.17 58.83 -7.25
N TYR A 900 -64.46 60.15 -7.16
CA TYR A 900 -63.63 61.22 -7.69
C TYR A 900 -62.74 61.92 -6.65
N PHE A 901 -62.78 61.54 -5.37
CA PHE A 901 -61.86 62.09 -4.37
C PHE A 901 -60.58 61.26 -4.32
N THR A 902 -59.63 61.60 -5.19
CA THR A 902 -58.27 61.10 -5.12
C THR A 902 -57.63 61.58 -3.81
N HIS A 903 -57.21 60.65 -2.93
CA HIS A 903 -56.45 60.90 -1.69
C HIS A 903 -57.22 61.47 -0.47
N THR A 904 -58.44 61.02 -0.20
CA THR A 904 -59.12 61.31 1.08
C THR A 904 -59.01 60.10 2.01
N CYS A 905 -58.68 60.31 3.29
CA CYS A 905 -58.46 59.23 4.25
C CYS A 905 -59.49 59.23 5.38
N LEU A 906 -59.72 58.04 5.94
CA LEU A 906 -60.36 57.89 7.25
C LEU A 906 -59.27 58.13 8.30
N VAL A 907 -59.50 59.09 9.20
CA VAL A 907 -58.62 59.36 10.35
C VAL A 907 -59.12 58.58 11.55
#